data_AF-A0A962DQZ5-F1
#
_entry.id   AF-A0A962DQZ5-F1
#
_cell.length_a   1.000
_cell.length_b   1.000
_cell.length_c   1.000
_cell.angle_alpha   90.00
_cell.angle_beta   90.00
_cell.angle_gamma   90.00
#
_symmetry.space_group_name_H-M   'P 1'
#
loop_
_entity.id
_entity.type
_entity.pdbx_description
1 polymer ?
#
loop_
_entity_poly.entity_id
_entity_poly.type
_entity_poly.pdbx_seq_one_letter_code
_entity_poly.pdbx_strand_id
1 'polypeptide(L)'
;MPIWSSPESEAVPFDASYSRADHILLEDGSAFMVAAESTRSGLAGTLRLTADGSATPGQFGYAPGAFGRLSPEAVLATQGDRVLLTMSEREFERSLVAMVNSAGQVLWVQPRYGSQARFLANGDVLLAAGSELMRLRGNDGDLVWLRNLLDLRPNPVSVSFQLPAQIEDAITPSLSYRELSGSGGEDFPDPLLVSLDAATGGLLWQLERDASPSRVFEACPPVSLGADSVHAFFELVGGQADVVFERRSGVSGARMWATRVPAVDYSDGPCGFVATSAVLALSSRDEFGQSTLVALNHAGTVQWRTQLPTSQPPKLRSAADGALLVASQQLIGGSYVTVLERRHSSDGVVDWVETLPASAVDLRAVNGELRISWTTIGSATELHLERRASATGALMGAHSALAKGLDLRPEDIEFVDGIPFAATIGLDADLRGVNIRRLDPDSGAVVWSQGLQLAETPLRLLRATLIAGSPEHLVLIATYYAVAMQTSEAREAVLYIRRSDGALVWQRAHRLGADSRTVGSDGSVYLRASECLSPPECLQAVPLQRHYAAGDGHLLWSRQLDVYPLAASDSALIVSRGGPFSQLQALDAASGVDLWQQSLPANSTLPAAIAAANGDVFSVRQFSVSGLFKSEIDRREAGTGLPLWITRPGPANDVVRTPVFAALPGGDLLFTARTYSTDPNSSYASRPLWARINANSGQIEWIHNPLPTRDRWMTVRPIGGATPSKKWARSLRYLDDSDGRYEERYALTEIDLADGSLSAEHLYVQELDLPLSAPGRILVSVSAVAGDGAALVENRALNAVGLPPARLQRWPAVGADSGDIVLRHLGDADPITALGPSTLVEFELANTSTSAVPGVVVGFSSPDDGLKAQIRSCQVIAGAGLCPTVLGGSLDQVLDLGPKAVMHLVYEVHDPGFTPRQVRSIFAARGVFRADPPYAFGDTDLGNNMEVIIVATGGMSNGFE
;
A
#
# COMPACT_ATOMS: atom_id res chain seq x y z
N MET A 1 27.58 -24.16 -8.04
CA MET A 1 27.61 -24.06 -6.56
C MET A 1 27.33 -22.61 -6.17
N PRO A 2 26.47 -22.39 -5.17
CA PRO A 2 26.01 -21.09 -4.72
C PRO A 2 27.09 -20.37 -3.92
N ILE A 3 27.25 -19.07 -4.12
CA ILE A 3 27.64 -18.14 -3.04
C ILE A 3 26.44 -17.21 -2.87
N TRP A 4 25.47 -17.84 -2.23
CA TRP A 4 24.24 -17.29 -1.72
C TRP A 4 24.40 -17.37 -0.22
N SER A 5 23.81 -16.44 0.53
CA SER A 5 23.43 -16.65 1.92
C SER A 5 24.48 -17.40 2.78
N SER A 6 25.38 -16.69 3.46
CA SER A 6 25.69 -17.22 4.78
C SER A 6 24.40 -17.12 5.60
N PRO A 7 24.15 -18.07 6.53
CA PRO A 7 23.15 -17.90 7.59
C PRO A 7 23.42 -16.69 8.52
N GLU A 8 24.44 -15.88 8.22
CA GLU A 8 24.92 -14.73 8.97
C GLU A 8 24.77 -13.41 8.18
N SER A 9 23.88 -13.33 7.18
CA SER A 9 23.41 -12.01 6.75
C SER A 9 22.45 -11.47 7.83
N GLU A 10 23.00 -11.16 9.00
CA GLU A 10 22.41 -10.15 9.87
C GLU A 10 22.27 -8.90 9.00
N ALA A 11 21.05 -8.34 8.94
CA ALA A 11 20.88 -6.95 8.55
C ALA A 11 21.61 -6.12 9.61
N VAL A 12 22.94 -5.99 9.47
CA VAL A 12 23.70 -5.20 10.42
C VAL A 12 23.15 -3.78 10.31
N PRO A 13 22.61 -3.20 11.40
CA PRO A 13 21.92 -1.92 11.37
C PRO A 13 22.95 -0.84 11.08
N PHE A 14 23.06 -0.47 9.81
CA PHE A 14 23.92 0.60 9.33
C PHE A 14 23.14 1.47 8.36
N ASP A 15 23.41 2.78 8.39
CA ASP A 15 22.82 3.75 7.48
C ASP A 15 23.22 3.43 6.02
N ALA A 16 22.23 3.16 5.17
CA ALA A 16 22.39 2.97 3.73
C ALA A 16 21.85 4.19 2.98
N SER A 17 22.67 4.80 2.14
CA SER A 17 22.23 5.78 1.15
C SER A 17 22.01 5.05 -0.18
N TYR A 18 21.06 5.50 -1.02
CA TYR A 18 20.69 4.80 -2.26
C TYR A 18 20.88 5.71 -3.49
N SER A 19 21.22 5.14 -4.65
CA SER A 19 21.51 5.90 -5.89
C SER A 19 20.50 5.69 -7.02
N ARG A 20 19.73 4.60 -6.93
CA ARG A 20 18.70 4.24 -7.92
C ARG A 20 17.73 3.27 -7.26
N ALA A 21 16.45 3.38 -7.61
CA ALA A 21 15.43 2.43 -7.19
C ALA A 21 14.56 2.03 -8.38
N ASP A 22 13.95 0.87 -8.25
CA ASP A 22 12.87 0.42 -9.12
C ASP A 22 11.86 -0.40 -8.32
N HIS A 23 10.61 -0.46 -8.80
CA HIS A 23 9.50 -1.04 -8.04
C HIS A 23 8.37 -1.60 -8.91
N ILE A 24 7.51 -2.39 -8.29
CA ILE A 24 6.33 -3.00 -8.92
C ILE A 24 5.24 -3.33 -7.91
N LEU A 25 4.00 -3.52 -8.37
CA LEU A 25 2.95 -4.21 -7.62
C LEU A 25 2.98 -5.73 -7.89
N LEU A 26 3.10 -6.50 -6.82
CA LEU A 26 2.90 -7.93 -6.82
C LEU A 26 1.42 -8.28 -7.06
N GLU A 27 1.13 -9.56 -7.30
CA GLU A 27 -0.25 -10.00 -7.60
C GLU A 27 -1.20 -9.88 -6.43
N ASP A 28 -0.66 -10.10 -5.24
CA ASP A 28 -1.33 -9.84 -3.99
C ASP A 28 -1.53 -8.34 -3.74
N GLY A 29 -0.98 -7.49 -4.61
CA GLY A 29 -1.01 -6.03 -4.60
C GLY A 29 -0.12 -5.37 -3.55
N SER A 30 0.86 -6.08 -3.01
CA SER A 30 1.99 -5.51 -2.27
C SER A 30 2.89 -4.74 -3.24
N ALA A 31 3.50 -3.66 -2.80
CA ALA A 31 4.58 -3.04 -3.54
C ALA A 31 5.87 -3.77 -3.20
N PHE A 32 6.72 -3.97 -4.20
CA PHE A 32 8.06 -4.47 -4.02
C PHE A 32 9.02 -3.48 -4.65
N MET A 33 10.04 -3.10 -3.91
CA MET A 33 11.11 -2.22 -4.37
C MET A 33 12.45 -2.93 -4.27
N VAL A 34 13.31 -2.63 -5.23
CA VAL A 34 14.73 -2.88 -5.18
C VAL A 34 15.45 -1.55 -5.34
N ALA A 35 16.44 -1.29 -4.48
CA ALA A 35 17.18 -0.04 -4.45
C ALA A 35 18.69 -0.31 -4.41
N ALA A 36 19.44 0.30 -5.32
CA ALA A 36 20.89 0.27 -5.35
C ALA A 36 21.47 1.13 -4.24
N GLU A 37 22.32 0.55 -3.41
CA GLU A 37 23.02 1.32 -2.39
C GLU A 37 24.11 2.19 -3.04
N SER A 38 24.14 3.47 -2.68
CA SER A 38 25.08 4.47 -3.20
C SER A 38 26.41 4.49 -2.47
N THR A 39 26.45 3.99 -1.23
CA THR A 39 27.66 3.93 -0.38
C THR A 39 28.31 2.55 -0.35
N ARG A 40 27.57 1.48 -0.63
CA ARG A 40 28.08 0.10 -0.57
C ARG A 40 28.08 -0.55 -1.96
N SER A 41 29.24 -1.02 -2.39
CA SER A 41 29.41 -1.80 -3.62
C SER A 41 28.74 -3.17 -3.49
N GLY A 42 28.04 -3.61 -4.53
CA GLY A 42 27.48 -4.96 -4.65
C GLY A 42 26.16 -5.21 -3.93
N LEU A 43 25.62 -4.25 -3.19
CA LEU A 43 24.40 -4.44 -2.40
C LEU A 43 23.20 -3.70 -2.99
N ALA A 44 22.06 -4.38 -3.02
CA ALA A 44 20.75 -3.77 -3.24
C ALA A 44 19.87 -4.01 -2.00
N GLY A 45 19.27 -2.93 -1.50
CA GLY A 45 18.18 -3.05 -0.57
C GLY A 45 16.94 -3.53 -1.30
N THR A 46 16.15 -4.36 -0.65
CA THR A 46 14.77 -4.63 -1.06
C THR A 46 13.83 -4.22 0.03
N LEU A 47 12.65 -3.83 -0.40
CA LEU A 47 11.60 -3.50 0.51
C LEU A 47 10.32 -4.02 -0.10
N ARG A 48 9.76 -5.04 0.53
CA ARG A 48 8.37 -5.38 0.25
C ARG A 48 7.51 -4.61 1.22
N LEU A 49 6.57 -3.92 0.64
CA LEU A 49 5.53 -3.20 1.35
C LEU A 49 4.20 -3.84 1.01
N THR A 50 3.69 -4.63 1.92
CA THR A 50 2.39 -5.25 1.75
C THR A 50 1.30 -4.20 1.85
N ALA A 51 0.13 -4.52 1.30
CA ALA A 51 -1.00 -3.59 1.23
C ALA A 51 -1.72 -3.32 2.56
N ASP A 52 -1.27 -3.96 3.62
CA ASP A 52 -1.60 -3.67 5.01
C ASP A 52 -0.54 -2.77 5.69
N GLY A 53 0.49 -2.36 4.95
CA GLY A 53 1.56 -1.48 5.41
C GLY A 53 2.73 -2.20 6.08
N SER A 54 2.69 -3.53 6.24
CA SER A 54 3.85 -4.26 6.76
C SER A 54 5.04 -4.12 5.81
N ALA A 55 6.18 -3.75 6.38
CA ALA A 55 7.41 -3.54 5.64
C ALA A 55 8.37 -4.69 5.97
N THR A 56 8.69 -5.50 4.97
CA THR A 56 9.76 -6.48 5.08
C THR A 56 10.98 -5.92 4.37
N PRO A 57 11.96 -5.37 5.12
CA PRO A 57 13.25 -5.07 4.54
C PRO A 57 13.93 -6.41 4.24
N GLY A 58 14.48 -6.51 3.05
CA GLY A 58 15.44 -7.53 2.70
C GLY A 58 16.67 -6.84 2.18
N GLN A 59 17.81 -7.49 2.25
CA GLN A 59 18.97 -7.04 1.51
C GLN A 59 19.41 -8.21 0.66
N PHE A 60 19.62 -7.95 -0.62
CA PHE A 60 20.37 -8.87 -1.41
C PHE A 60 21.48 -8.11 -2.11
N GLY A 61 22.66 -8.68 -2.01
CA GLY A 61 23.76 -8.21 -2.78
C GLY A 61 24.55 -9.38 -3.25
N TYR A 62 25.20 -9.12 -4.37
CA TYR A 62 26.29 -9.95 -4.82
C TYR A 62 27.53 -9.37 -4.15
N ALA A 63 28.32 -10.15 -3.40
CA ALA A 63 29.66 -9.72 -3.04
C ALA A 63 30.51 -9.81 -4.31
N PRO A 64 30.71 -8.71 -5.08
CA PRO A 64 31.47 -8.80 -6.30
C PRO A 64 32.92 -8.94 -5.87
N GLY A 65 33.68 -9.83 -6.51
CA GLY A 65 35.12 -9.93 -6.30
C GLY A 65 35.89 -8.62 -6.55
N ALA A 66 35.23 -7.55 -7.03
CA ALA A 66 35.73 -6.19 -7.12
C ALA A 66 34.56 -5.18 -7.22
N PHE A 67 34.36 -4.34 -6.20
CA PHE A 67 33.76 -2.98 -6.16
C PHE A 67 32.52 -2.54 -7.01
N GLY A 68 31.89 -3.35 -7.85
CA GLY A 68 30.77 -2.92 -8.70
C GLY A 68 29.47 -2.59 -7.96
N ARG A 69 28.73 -1.54 -8.38
CA ARG A 69 27.39 -1.21 -7.84
C ARG A 69 26.29 -1.97 -8.57
N LEU A 70 25.51 -2.78 -7.85
CA LEU A 70 24.28 -3.36 -8.36
C LEU A 70 23.24 -2.26 -8.52
N SER A 71 22.88 -1.96 -9.77
CA SER A 71 21.86 -0.99 -10.14
C SER A 71 20.65 -1.75 -10.65
N PRO A 72 19.49 -1.75 -9.95
CA PRO A 72 18.27 -2.27 -10.55
C PRO A 72 17.92 -1.45 -11.79
N GLU A 73 17.44 -2.11 -12.84
CA GLU A 73 17.06 -1.48 -14.10
C GLU A 73 15.56 -1.46 -14.34
N ALA A 74 14.90 -2.59 -14.08
CA ALA A 74 13.48 -2.80 -14.30
C ALA A 74 13.03 -4.06 -13.54
N VAL A 75 11.78 -4.11 -13.10
CA VAL A 75 11.07 -5.34 -12.75
C VAL A 75 10.39 -5.88 -14.00
N LEU A 76 10.75 -7.10 -14.41
CA LEU A 76 10.25 -7.68 -15.66
C LEU A 76 8.90 -8.37 -15.50
N ALA A 77 8.70 -9.09 -14.40
CA ALA A 77 7.47 -9.80 -14.09
C ALA A 77 7.37 -10.11 -12.60
N THR A 78 6.13 -10.35 -12.15
CA THR A 78 5.81 -10.83 -10.82
C THR A 78 4.79 -11.96 -10.90
N GLN A 79 4.92 -12.95 -10.01
CA GLN A 79 3.89 -13.96 -9.77
C GLN A 79 4.02 -14.46 -8.36
N GLY A 80 2.94 -14.36 -7.59
CA GLY A 80 2.98 -14.66 -6.17
C GLY A 80 4.12 -13.92 -5.46
N ASP A 81 4.97 -14.69 -4.77
CA ASP A 81 6.11 -14.20 -3.99
C ASP A 81 7.37 -13.97 -4.84
N ARG A 82 7.33 -14.21 -6.15
CA ARG A 82 8.48 -14.16 -7.04
C ARG A 82 8.51 -12.86 -7.82
N VAL A 83 9.66 -12.22 -7.82
CA VAL A 83 9.94 -10.99 -8.52
C VAL A 83 11.14 -11.21 -9.42
N LEU A 84 10.93 -11.06 -10.73
CA LEU A 84 12.00 -11.13 -11.69
C LEU A 84 12.52 -9.73 -12.01
N LEU A 85 13.77 -9.47 -11.67
CA LEU A 85 14.44 -8.18 -11.80
C LEU A 85 15.46 -8.21 -12.93
N THR A 86 15.59 -7.11 -13.69
CA THR A 86 16.83 -6.81 -14.44
C THR A 86 17.71 -5.89 -13.63
N MET A 87 19.01 -6.15 -13.66
CA MET A 87 20.01 -5.37 -12.95
C MET A 87 21.21 -5.11 -13.87
N SER A 88 21.84 -3.95 -13.75
CA SER A 88 23.17 -3.70 -14.28
C SER A 88 24.20 -3.63 -13.17
N GLU A 89 25.36 -4.19 -13.44
CA GLU A 89 26.55 -3.95 -12.64
C GLU A 89 27.31 -2.76 -13.25
N ARG A 90 27.12 -1.54 -12.70
CA ARG A 90 27.52 -0.26 -13.34
C ARG A 90 29.03 -0.11 -13.63
N GLU A 91 29.90 -0.88 -12.97
CA GLU A 91 31.36 -0.82 -13.18
C GLU A 91 31.88 -1.87 -14.19
N PHE A 92 31.06 -2.87 -14.55
CA PHE A 92 31.42 -3.93 -15.51
C PHE A 92 30.46 -4.04 -16.71
N GLU A 93 29.44 -3.18 -16.78
CA GLU A 93 28.39 -3.13 -17.80
C GLU A 93 27.68 -4.48 -18.04
N ARG A 94 27.65 -5.35 -17.03
CA ARG A 94 26.97 -6.64 -17.11
C ARG A 94 25.48 -6.46 -16.88
N SER A 95 24.67 -6.95 -17.80
CA SER A 95 23.22 -7.07 -17.64
C SER A 95 22.86 -8.43 -17.05
N LEU A 96 22.10 -8.41 -15.96
CA LEU A 96 21.68 -9.60 -15.21
C LEU A 96 20.16 -9.65 -15.13
N VAL A 97 19.62 -10.86 -14.99
CA VAL A 97 18.25 -11.12 -14.55
C VAL A 97 18.32 -11.91 -13.25
N ALA A 98 17.69 -11.40 -12.21
CA ALA A 98 17.64 -12.04 -10.89
C ALA A 98 16.19 -12.36 -10.54
N MET A 99 15.93 -13.62 -10.20
CA MET A 99 14.72 -13.96 -9.48
C MET A 99 14.99 -13.72 -8.02
N VAL A 100 14.17 -12.89 -7.38
CA VAL A 100 14.16 -12.69 -5.94
C VAL A 100 12.78 -12.99 -5.42
N ASN A 101 12.69 -13.49 -4.20
CA ASN A 101 11.41 -13.54 -3.53
C ASN A 101 11.09 -12.20 -2.88
N SER A 102 9.84 -12.07 -2.50
CA SER A 102 9.29 -10.90 -1.86
C SER A 102 9.87 -10.62 -0.45
N ALA A 103 10.64 -11.55 0.14
CA ALA A 103 11.41 -11.31 1.36
C ALA A 103 12.81 -10.73 1.07
N GLY A 104 13.12 -10.46 -0.21
CA GLY A 104 14.43 -9.97 -0.62
C GLY A 104 15.49 -11.06 -0.73
N GLN A 105 15.12 -12.35 -0.60
CA GLN A 105 16.06 -13.43 -0.84
C GLN A 105 16.15 -13.64 -2.35
N VAL A 106 17.36 -13.66 -2.89
CA VAL A 106 17.55 -14.14 -4.25
C VAL A 106 17.01 -15.58 -4.31
N LEU A 107 16.39 -16.01 -5.43
CA LEU A 107 16.08 -17.41 -5.80
C LEU A 107 16.96 -18.01 -6.93
N TRP A 108 17.32 -17.23 -7.95
CA TRP A 108 18.47 -17.48 -8.84
C TRP A 108 18.91 -16.20 -9.59
N VAL A 109 20.08 -16.20 -10.24
CA VAL A 109 20.55 -15.11 -11.12
C VAL A 109 21.10 -15.69 -12.42
N GLN A 110 20.75 -15.08 -13.55
CA GLN A 110 21.20 -15.45 -14.88
C GLN A 110 21.73 -14.22 -15.63
N PRO A 111 22.63 -14.37 -16.62
CA PRO A 111 22.90 -13.31 -17.60
C PRO A 111 21.58 -12.84 -18.21
N ARG A 112 21.42 -11.54 -18.46
CA ARG A 112 20.17 -11.02 -19.00
C ARG A 112 19.92 -11.57 -20.39
N TYR A 113 18.77 -12.24 -20.55
CA TYR A 113 18.15 -12.52 -21.83
C TYR A 113 16.81 -11.78 -21.89
N GLY A 114 16.75 -10.67 -22.63
CA GLY A 114 15.48 -10.02 -22.99
C GLY A 114 15.01 -8.83 -22.14
N SER A 115 13.87 -8.27 -22.56
CA SER A 115 13.27 -7.02 -22.02
C SER A 115 11.82 -7.18 -21.57
N GLN A 116 11.18 -8.33 -21.81
CA GLN A 116 9.84 -8.65 -21.30
C GLN A 116 9.84 -10.03 -20.67
N ALA A 117 9.07 -10.19 -19.60
CA ALA A 117 8.83 -11.47 -18.96
C ALA A 117 7.34 -11.66 -18.64
N ARG A 118 6.87 -12.91 -18.62
CA ARG A 118 5.57 -13.30 -18.07
C ARG A 118 5.73 -14.59 -17.30
N PHE A 119 5.04 -14.70 -16.18
CA PHE A 119 4.94 -15.98 -15.51
C PHE A 119 3.87 -16.86 -16.16
N LEU A 120 4.11 -18.16 -16.15
CA LEU A 120 3.15 -19.21 -16.48
C LEU A 120 2.43 -19.65 -15.20
N ALA A 121 1.24 -20.23 -15.33
CA ALA A 121 0.45 -20.70 -14.17
C ALA A 121 1.21 -21.66 -13.24
N ASN A 122 2.23 -22.36 -13.75
CA ASN A 122 3.04 -23.31 -12.99
C ASN A 122 4.29 -22.72 -12.30
N GLY A 123 4.49 -21.41 -12.31
CA GLY A 123 5.62 -20.77 -11.64
C GLY A 123 6.82 -20.47 -12.55
N ASP A 124 6.82 -20.99 -13.77
CA ASP A 124 7.88 -20.77 -14.73
C ASP A 124 7.80 -19.39 -15.37
N VAL A 125 8.92 -18.92 -15.91
CA VAL A 125 9.00 -17.60 -16.52
C VAL A 125 9.24 -17.73 -18.01
N LEU A 126 8.36 -17.12 -18.78
CA LEU A 126 8.54 -16.85 -20.19
C LEU A 126 9.31 -15.53 -20.36
N LEU A 127 10.44 -15.54 -21.05
CA LEU A 127 11.23 -14.36 -21.39
C LEU A 127 11.22 -14.15 -22.90
N ALA A 128 10.99 -12.90 -23.30
CA ALA A 128 11.13 -12.47 -24.69
C ALA A 128 12.42 -11.68 -24.87
N ALA A 129 13.29 -12.19 -25.74
CA ALA A 129 14.60 -11.63 -26.06
C ALA A 129 14.77 -11.48 -27.57
N GLY A 130 14.49 -10.29 -28.10
CA GLY A 130 14.56 -10.06 -29.55
C GLY A 130 13.53 -10.91 -30.29
N SER A 131 13.98 -11.84 -31.13
CA SER A 131 13.11 -12.80 -31.83
C SER A 131 12.87 -14.11 -31.07
N GLU A 132 13.50 -14.27 -29.91
CA GLU A 132 13.44 -15.50 -29.13
C GLU A 132 12.42 -15.40 -28.01
N LEU A 133 11.70 -16.49 -27.82
CA LEU A 133 10.80 -16.73 -26.71
C LEU A 133 11.31 -17.94 -25.94
N MET A 134 11.63 -17.78 -24.67
CA MET A 134 12.21 -18.85 -23.86
C MET A 134 11.45 -19.04 -22.57
N ARG A 135 11.25 -20.29 -22.16
CA ARG A 135 10.69 -20.64 -20.86
C ARG A 135 11.83 -21.05 -19.94
N LEU A 136 12.02 -20.33 -18.85
CA LEU A 136 12.89 -20.69 -17.73
C LEU A 136 12.06 -21.31 -16.62
N ARG A 137 12.60 -22.33 -15.97
CA ARG A 137 12.00 -22.93 -14.81
C ARG A 137 12.09 -21.95 -13.65
N GLY A 138 10.96 -21.69 -13.00
CA GLY A 138 10.89 -20.63 -11.98
C GLY A 138 11.73 -20.89 -10.73
N ASN A 139 12.04 -22.16 -10.44
CA ASN A 139 12.69 -22.57 -9.19
C ASN A 139 14.21 -22.39 -9.21
N ASP A 140 14.86 -22.66 -10.34
CA ASP A 140 16.33 -22.72 -10.49
C ASP A 140 16.84 -21.85 -11.65
N GLY A 141 15.94 -21.33 -12.49
CA GLY A 141 16.28 -20.55 -13.67
C GLY A 141 16.73 -21.39 -14.86
N ASP A 142 16.55 -22.71 -14.82
CA ASP A 142 16.95 -23.60 -15.91
C ASP A 142 16.11 -23.39 -17.17
N LEU A 143 16.73 -23.40 -18.34
CA LEU A 143 16.01 -23.33 -19.61
C LEU A 143 15.16 -24.60 -19.85
N VAL A 144 13.86 -24.44 -20.02
CA VAL A 144 12.90 -25.51 -20.37
C VAL A 144 12.79 -25.68 -21.88
N TRP A 145 12.52 -24.58 -22.59
CA TRP A 145 12.49 -24.55 -24.06
C TRP A 145 12.78 -23.14 -24.57
N LEU A 146 13.20 -23.05 -25.83
CA LEU A 146 13.42 -21.81 -26.57
C LEU A 146 12.80 -21.93 -27.97
N ARG A 147 12.11 -20.89 -28.42
CA ARG A 147 11.46 -20.78 -29.72
C ARG A 147 11.92 -19.52 -30.42
N ASN A 148 12.48 -19.65 -31.62
CA ASN A 148 12.73 -18.51 -32.49
C ASN A 148 11.48 -18.22 -33.32
N LEU A 149 10.91 -17.03 -33.18
CA LEU A 149 9.68 -16.64 -33.86
C LEU A 149 9.91 -16.27 -35.32
N LEU A 150 11.17 -16.09 -35.76
CA LEU A 150 11.49 -15.95 -37.18
C LEU A 150 11.12 -17.22 -37.98
N ASP A 151 11.08 -18.39 -37.36
CA ASP A 151 10.80 -19.64 -38.07
C ASP A 151 9.34 -19.78 -38.55
N LEU A 152 8.46 -18.84 -38.19
CA LEU A 152 7.03 -18.88 -38.55
C LEU A 152 6.70 -18.19 -39.88
N ARG A 153 7.68 -17.53 -40.50
CA ARG A 153 7.59 -16.90 -41.81
C ARG A 153 8.75 -17.34 -42.70
N PRO A 154 8.60 -17.36 -44.04
CA PRO A 154 9.64 -17.87 -44.93
C PRO A 154 10.85 -16.94 -45.08
N ASN A 155 10.67 -15.61 -45.06
CA ASN A 155 11.75 -14.63 -45.29
C ASN A 155 11.82 -13.47 -44.26
N PRO A 156 11.72 -13.72 -42.95
CA PRO A 156 11.71 -12.63 -41.97
C PRO A 156 13.12 -12.13 -41.64
N VAL A 157 13.26 -10.81 -41.61
CA VAL A 157 14.46 -10.09 -41.15
C VAL A 157 14.44 -9.88 -39.65
N SER A 158 13.26 -9.49 -39.16
CA SER A 158 13.02 -9.23 -37.75
C SER A 158 11.55 -9.44 -37.45
N VAL A 159 11.28 -9.87 -36.24
CA VAL A 159 9.93 -9.97 -35.69
C VAL A 159 9.86 -9.11 -34.44
N SER A 160 8.81 -8.32 -34.34
CA SER A 160 8.45 -7.62 -33.12
C SER A 160 7.14 -8.17 -32.60
N PHE A 161 7.07 -8.33 -31.29
CA PHE A 161 5.90 -8.82 -30.60
C PHE A 161 5.92 -8.31 -29.16
N GLN A 162 4.76 -8.38 -28.52
CA GLN A 162 4.63 -8.15 -27.09
C GLN A 162 3.98 -9.37 -26.45
N LEU A 163 4.48 -9.77 -25.28
CA LEU A 163 3.88 -10.87 -24.56
C LEU A 163 2.47 -10.48 -24.08
N PRO A 164 1.45 -11.34 -24.30
CA PRO A 164 0.12 -11.13 -23.74
C PRO A 164 0.20 -10.83 -22.24
N ALA A 165 -0.74 -10.01 -21.74
CA ALA A 165 -0.76 -9.65 -20.32
C ALA A 165 -1.02 -10.87 -19.40
N GLN A 166 -1.75 -11.86 -19.90
CA GLN A 166 -2.02 -13.13 -19.23
C GLN A 166 -1.69 -14.28 -20.17
N ILE A 167 -1.08 -15.33 -19.62
CA ILE A 167 -0.73 -16.55 -20.36
C ILE A 167 -1.36 -17.72 -19.59
N GLU A 168 -2.31 -18.38 -20.24
CA GLU A 168 -2.94 -19.61 -19.72
C GLU A 168 -2.18 -20.82 -20.31
N ASP A 169 -2.89 -21.84 -20.80
CA ASP A 169 -2.29 -22.98 -21.48
C ASP A 169 -1.73 -22.60 -22.86
N ALA A 170 -2.12 -21.43 -23.39
CA ALA A 170 -1.71 -20.91 -24.68
C ALA A 170 -1.18 -19.47 -24.61
N ILE A 171 -0.20 -19.17 -25.46
CA ILE A 171 0.41 -17.86 -25.66
C ILE A 171 -0.07 -17.37 -27.03
N THR A 172 -0.89 -16.33 -27.07
CA THR A 172 -1.48 -15.81 -28.31
C THR A 172 -0.93 -14.42 -28.71
N PRO A 173 0.36 -14.30 -29.09
CA PRO A 173 0.91 -13.04 -29.55
C PRO A 173 0.46 -12.77 -30.98
N SER A 174 0.46 -11.51 -31.37
CA SER A 174 0.49 -11.14 -32.77
C SER A 174 1.89 -10.67 -33.13
N LEU A 175 2.35 -11.14 -34.29
CA LEU A 175 3.74 -11.05 -34.71
C LEU A 175 3.82 -10.12 -35.90
N SER A 176 4.47 -8.97 -35.69
CA SER A 176 4.74 -8.00 -36.74
C SER A 176 6.09 -8.32 -37.36
N TYR A 177 6.08 -8.73 -38.63
CA TYR A 177 7.30 -9.07 -39.34
C TYR A 177 7.76 -7.91 -40.21
N ARG A 178 9.06 -7.84 -40.36
CA ARG A 178 9.71 -7.17 -41.47
C ARG A 178 10.33 -8.25 -42.34
N GLU A 179 9.90 -8.34 -43.59
CA GLU A 179 10.36 -9.34 -44.55
C GLU A 179 11.19 -8.69 -45.65
N LEU A 180 12.09 -9.46 -46.26
CA LEU A 180 12.73 -9.04 -47.50
C LEU A 180 11.78 -9.35 -48.65
N SER A 181 11.36 -8.31 -49.35
CA SER A 181 10.62 -8.45 -50.60
C SER A 181 11.48 -9.16 -51.65
N GLY A 182 10.84 -9.86 -52.59
CA GLY A 182 11.51 -10.50 -53.72
C GLY A 182 12.28 -9.50 -54.63
N SER A 183 12.06 -8.19 -54.48
CA SER A 183 12.74 -7.11 -55.20
C SER A 183 13.86 -6.43 -54.39
N GLY A 184 14.14 -6.89 -53.16
CA GLY A 184 15.21 -6.36 -52.31
C GLY A 184 14.84 -5.15 -51.44
N GLY A 185 13.57 -4.73 -51.43
CA GLY A 185 13.00 -3.81 -50.44
C GLY A 185 12.49 -4.51 -49.17
N GLU A 186 12.08 -3.74 -48.17
CA GLU A 186 11.43 -4.25 -46.96
C GLU A 186 9.91 -4.32 -47.16
N ASP A 187 9.33 -5.51 -47.01
CA ASP A 187 7.89 -5.72 -46.94
C ASP A 187 7.44 -5.78 -45.48
N PHE A 188 6.29 -5.19 -45.19
CA PHE A 188 5.63 -5.22 -43.88
C PHE A 188 4.30 -5.97 -44.06
N PRO A 189 4.32 -7.32 -44.11
CA PRO A 189 3.11 -8.09 -44.26
C PRO A 189 2.17 -7.85 -43.09
N ASP A 190 0.88 -8.14 -43.30
CA ASP A 190 -0.10 -8.10 -42.24
C ASP A 190 0.33 -8.98 -41.04
N PRO A 191 0.05 -8.55 -39.80
CA PRO A 191 0.45 -9.27 -38.61
C PRO A 191 0.03 -10.74 -38.65
N LEU A 192 0.96 -11.62 -38.28
CA LEU A 192 0.67 -13.05 -38.15
C LEU A 192 0.11 -13.31 -36.76
N LEU A 193 -1.08 -13.90 -36.71
CA LEU A 193 -1.73 -14.28 -35.45
C LEU A 193 -1.35 -15.72 -35.14
N VAL A 194 -0.79 -15.96 -33.96
CA VAL A 194 -0.38 -17.30 -33.56
C VAL A 194 -0.86 -17.64 -32.17
N SER A 195 -0.99 -18.94 -31.91
CA SER A 195 -1.17 -19.50 -30.57
C SER A 195 -0.14 -20.59 -30.35
N LEU A 196 0.62 -20.47 -29.27
CA LEU A 196 1.65 -21.43 -28.86
C LEU A 196 1.23 -22.10 -27.55
N ASP A 197 1.44 -23.40 -27.43
CA ASP A 197 1.29 -24.14 -26.19
C ASP A 197 2.33 -23.65 -25.17
N ALA A 198 1.87 -23.14 -24.03
CA ALA A 198 2.76 -22.55 -23.02
C ALA A 198 3.70 -23.58 -22.38
N ALA A 199 3.27 -24.85 -22.34
CA ALA A 199 4.05 -25.91 -21.72
C ALA A 199 5.24 -26.34 -22.61
N THR A 200 5.03 -26.44 -23.91
CA THR A 200 5.98 -27.05 -24.85
C THR A 200 6.60 -26.07 -25.84
N GLY A 201 6.01 -24.88 -25.99
CA GLY A 201 6.34 -23.93 -27.06
C GLY A 201 5.85 -24.38 -28.44
N GLY A 202 5.01 -25.42 -28.51
CA GLY A 202 4.45 -25.97 -29.75
C GLY A 202 3.38 -25.07 -30.38
N LEU A 203 3.25 -25.08 -31.70
CA LEU A 203 2.23 -24.28 -32.40
C LEU A 203 0.84 -24.94 -32.30
N LEU A 204 -0.15 -24.22 -31.76
CA LEU A 204 -1.55 -24.65 -31.68
C LEU A 204 -2.34 -24.22 -32.91
N TRP A 205 -2.22 -22.97 -33.31
CA TRP A 205 -2.75 -22.45 -34.56
C TRP A 205 -1.97 -21.23 -35.05
N GLN A 206 -2.12 -20.95 -36.34
CA GLN A 206 -1.51 -19.82 -37.03
C GLN A 206 -2.48 -19.33 -38.10
N LEU A 207 -2.74 -18.03 -38.14
CA LEU A 207 -3.62 -17.38 -39.11
C LEU A 207 -3.01 -16.08 -39.60
N GLU A 208 -3.22 -15.78 -40.87
CA GLU A 208 -3.00 -14.44 -41.39
C GLU A 208 -4.21 -13.56 -41.05
N ARG A 209 -3.93 -12.31 -40.66
CA ARG A 209 -4.98 -11.31 -40.52
C ARG A 209 -5.53 -10.97 -41.91
N ASP A 210 -6.82 -10.67 -41.99
CA ASP A 210 -7.45 -10.19 -43.23
C ASP A 210 -6.72 -8.94 -43.74
N ALA A 211 -6.57 -8.87 -45.07
CA ALA A 211 -5.82 -7.80 -45.72
C ALA A 211 -6.36 -6.41 -45.33
N SER A 212 -5.44 -5.54 -44.89
CA SER A 212 -5.74 -4.14 -44.63
C SER A 212 -5.54 -3.29 -45.89
N PRO A 213 -6.31 -2.20 -46.08
CA PRO A 213 -6.07 -1.27 -47.19
C PRO A 213 -4.75 -0.48 -47.07
N SER A 214 -4.01 -0.58 -45.95
CA SER A 214 -2.77 0.17 -45.71
C SER A 214 -1.77 -0.57 -44.81
N ARG A 215 -0.65 0.07 -44.45
CA ARG A 215 0.36 -0.49 -43.54
C ARG A 215 -0.25 -0.73 -42.17
N VAL A 216 -0.12 -1.97 -41.71
CA VAL A 216 -0.57 -2.43 -40.38
C VAL A 216 0.62 -2.70 -39.51
N PHE A 217 0.55 -2.28 -38.26
CA PHE A 217 1.40 -2.81 -37.21
C PHE A 217 0.61 -2.89 -35.90
N GLU A 218 0.97 -3.85 -35.08
CA GLU A 218 0.43 -3.98 -33.73
C GLU A 218 1.40 -3.33 -32.75
N ALA A 219 0.94 -2.29 -32.06
CA ALA A 219 1.76 -1.55 -31.09
C ALA A 219 1.44 -1.92 -29.63
N CYS A 220 0.38 -2.72 -29.41
CA CYS A 220 -0.16 -3.08 -28.10
C CYS A 220 -0.18 -4.60 -27.91
N PRO A 221 0.01 -5.12 -26.69
CA PRO A 221 -0.25 -6.53 -26.43
C PRO A 221 -1.75 -6.81 -26.61
N PRO A 222 -2.13 -7.98 -27.14
CA PRO A 222 -3.53 -8.40 -27.17
C PRO A 222 -4.08 -8.58 -25.76
N VAL A 223 -5.40 -8.39 -25.62
CA VAL A 223 -6.10 -8.52 -24.35
C VAL A 223 -7.08 -9.67 -24.39
N SER A 224 -7.09 -10.51 -23.34
CA SER A 224 -8.04 -11.62 -23.20
C SER A 224 -9.43 -11.13 -22.79
N LEU A 225 -10.46 -11.72 -23.38
CA LEU A 225 -11.88 -11.50 -23.06
C LEU A 225 -12.59 -12.86 -22.96
N GLY A 226 -12.51 -13.49 -21.79
CA GLY A 226 -12.86 -14.91 -21.64
C GLY A 226 -11.86 -15.79 -22.38
N ALA A 227 -12.35 -16.79 -23.12
CA ALA A 227 -11.51 -17.66 -23.96
C ALA A 227 -11.09 -17.01 -25.30
N ASP A 228 -11.42 -15.73 -25.51
CA ASP A 228 -11.16 -15.00 -26.74
C ASP A 228 -10.04 -13.98 -26.54
N SER A 229 -9.37 -13.57 -27.63
CA SER A 229 -8.44 -12.45 -27.64
C SER A 229 -9.04 -11.25 -28.36
N VAL A 230 -8.68 -10.05 -27.92
CA VAL A 230 -8.94 -8.81 -28.65
C VAL A 230 -7.61 -8.20 -29.04
N HIS A 231 -7.49 -7.85 -30.32
CA HIS A 231 -6.32 -7.19 -30.88
C HIS A 231 -6.67 -5.77 -31.29
N ALA A 232 -5.69 -4.87 -31.21
CA ALA A 232 -5.79 -3.48 -31.65
C ALA A 232 -4.69 -3.20 -32.68
N PHE A 233 -5.08 -3.08 -33.95
CA PHE A 233 -4.18 -2.84 -35.07
C PHE A 233 -4.24 -1.39 -35.49
N PHE A 234 -3.09 -0.77 -35.73
CA PHE A 234 -3.02 0.58 -36.27
C PHE A 234 -2.86 0.50 -37.77
N GLU A 235 -3.69 1.23 -38.50
CA GLU A 235 -3.74 1.25 -39.97
C GLU A 235 -3.61 2.69 -40.47
N LEU A 236 -2.65 2.97 -41.34
CA LEU A 236 -2.44 4.32 -41.88
C LEU A 236 -3.30 4.56 -43.13
N VAL A 237 -4.51 5.09 -42.97
CA VAL A 237 -5.44 5.34 -44.07
C VAL A 237 -5.42 6.82 -44.44
N GLY A 238 -4.92 7.16 -45.63
CA GLY A 238 -4.95 8.54 -46.13
C GLY A 238 -4.11 9.54 -45.32
N GLY A 239 -3.00 9.10 -44.71
CA GLY A 239 -2.13 9.93 -43.86
C GLY A 239 -2.62 10.09 -42.42
N GLN A 240 -3.73 9.43 -42.09
CA GLN A 240 -4.32 9.39 -40.76
C GLN A 240 -4.13 7.97 -40.18
N ALA A 241 -3.78 7.86 -38.91
CA ALA A 241 -3.79 6.58 -38.21
C ALA A 241 -5.22 6.25 -37.75
N ASP A 242 -5.72 5.10 -38.17
CA ASP A 242 -6.95 4.50 -37.67
C ASP A 242 -6.59 3.32 -36.76
N VAL A 243 -7.45 2.99 -35.81
CA VAL A 243 -7.33 1.75 -35.04
C VAL A 243 -8.45 0.80 -35.43
N VAL A 244 -8.10 -0.46 -35.69
CA VAL A 244 -9.04 -1.56 -35.89
C VAL A 244 -8.96 -2.54 -34.72
N PHE A 245 -10.05 -2.63 -33.98
CA PHE A 245 -10.23 -3.62 -32.91
C PHE A 245 -10.81 -4.89 -33.49
N GLU A 246 -10.24 -6.05 -33.15
CA GLU A 246 -10.74 -7.35 -33.58
C GLU A 246 -10.85 -8.32 -32.41
N ARG A 247 -12.04 -8.84 -32.13
CA ARG A 247 -12.23 -9.95 -31.19
C ARG A 247 -12.15 -11.27 -31.94
N ARG A 248 -11.32 -12.20 -31.45
CA ARG A 248 -11.01 -13.49 -32.07
C ARG A 248 -11.12 -14.63 -31.08
N SER A 249 -11.60 -15.79 -31.56
CA SER A 249 -11.70 -17.01 -30.75
C SER A 249 -10.31 -17.48 -30.32
N GLY A 250 -10.05 -17.73 -29.03
CA GLY A 250 -8.77 -18.27 -28.59
C GLY A 250 -8.55 -19.73 -29.00
N VAL A 251 -9.64 -20.46 -29.28
CA VAL A 251 -9.58 -21.87 -29.72
C VAL A 251 -9.17 -21.99 -31.18
N SER A 252 -9.68 -21.10 -32.05
CA SER A 252 -9.53 -21.25 -33.51
C SER A 252 -8.92 -20.03 -34.21
N GLY A 253 -8.72 -18.92 -33.50
CA GLY A 253 -8.29 -17.63 -34.06
C GLY A 253 -9.35 -16.92 -34.93
N ALA A 254 -10.54 -17.51 -35.09
CA ALA A 254 -11.60 -16.99 -35.95
C ALA A 254 -12.13 -15.63 -35.47
N ARG A 255 -12.31 -14.67 -36.38
CA ARG A 255 -12.82 -13.33 -36.07
C ARG A 255 -14.31 -13.35 -35.77
N MET A 256 -14.68 -12.79 -34.63
CA MET A 256 -16.08 -12.65 -34.21
C MET A 256 -16.66 -11.29 -34.59
N TRP A 257 -15.91 -10.21 -34.38
CA TRP A 257 -16.29 -8.86 -34.83
C TRP A 257 -15.05 -8.00 -35.09
N ALA A 258 -15.25 -6.90 -35.83
CA ALA A 258 -14.25 -5.87 -36.07
C ALA A 258 -14.86 -4.47 -35.97
N THR A 259 -14.14 -3.53 -35.37
CA THR A 259 -14.55 -2.12 -35.28
C THR A 259 -13.39 -1.21 -35.63
N ARG A 260 -13.64 -0.27 -36.55
CA ARG A 260 -12.69 0.77 -36.93
C ARG A 260 -13.01 2.07 -36.19
N VAL A 261 -11.98 2.66 -35.59
CA VAL A 261 -12.03 3.99 -34.96
C VAL A 261 -11.08 4.90 -35.73
N PRO A 262 -11.59 5.89 -36.47
CA PRO A 262 -10.76 6.74 -37.29
C PRO A 262 -10.04 7.83 -36.49
N ALA A 263 -8.95 8.33 -37.05
CA ALA A 263 -8.23 9.53 -36.61
C ALA A 263 -7.65 9.42 -35.22
N VAL A 264 -7.07 8.27 -34.87
CA VAL A 264 -6.42 8.04 -33.59
C VAL A 264 -4.96 8.47 -33.70
N ASP A 265 -4.54 9.36 -32.81
CA ASP A 265 -3.19 9.87 -32.75
C ASP A 265 -2.17 8.75 -32.46
N TYR A 266 -1.19 8.56 -33.35
CA TYR A 266 -0.16 7.52 -33.20
C TYR A 266 1.24 8.02 -33.62
N SER A 267 2.21 7.88 -32.71
CA SER A 267 3.65 7.91 -33.00
C SER A 267 4.31 6.65 -32.44
N ASP A 268 5.30 6.12 -33.17
CA ASP A 268 5.96 4.84 -32.89
C ASP A 268 6.32 4.70 -31.40
N GLY A 269 5.63 3.82 -30.68
CA GLY A 269 5.77 3.69 -29.24
C GLY A 269 4.78 2.68 -28.62
N PRO A 270 5.02 2.26 -27.36
CA PRO A 270 4.13 1.33 -26.67
C PRO A 270 2.76 1.98 -26.46
N CYS A 271 1.67 1.34 -26.85
CA CYS A 271 0.33 1.81 -26.53
C CYS A 271 -0.24 1.07 -25.30
N GLY A 272 -1.21 1.68 -24.62
CA GLY A 272 -1.91 1.08 -23.50
C GLY A 272 -3.21 0.45 -23.96
N PHE A 273 -3.38 -0.87 -23.83
CA PHE A 273 -4.63 -1.56 -24.17
C PHE A 273 -5.12 -2.43 -23.02
N VAL A 274 -6.37 -2.27 -22.62
CA VAL A 274 -6.98 -3.01 -21.52
C VAL A 274 -8.45 -3.35 -21.80
N ALA A 275 -8.87 -4.51 -21.31
CA ALA A 275 -10.28 -4.91 -21.26
C ALA A 275 -10.77 -4.80 -19.83
N THR A 276 -11.92 -4.20 -19.67
CA THR A 276 -12.69 -4.16 -18.43
C THR A 276 -13.88 -5.09 -18.52
N SER A 277 -14.66 -5.25 -17.45
CA SER A 277 -15.91 -6.00 -17.51
C SER A 277 -17.00 -5.33 -18.36
N ALA A 278 -16.82 -4.08 -18.80
CA ALA A 278 -17.81 -3.33 -19.58
C ALA A 278 -17.27 -2.78 -20.91
N VAL A 279 -15.99 -2.43 -20.97
CA VAL A 279 -15.37 -1.78 -22.14
C VAL A 279 -13.98 -2.32 -22.46
N LEU A 280 -13.56 -2.13 -23.71
CA LEU A 280 -12.21 -2.26 -24.23
C LEU A 280 -11.68 -0.85 -24.41
N ALA A 281 -10.55 -0.53 -23.79
CA ALA A 281 -10.00 0.81 -23.81
C ALA A 281 -8.56 0.81 -24.32
N LEU A 282 -8.29 1.69 -25.28
CA LEU A 282 -6.98 1.88 -25.88
C LEU A 282 -6.55 3.33 -25.70
N SER A 283 -5.28 3.53 -25.38
CA SER A 283 -4.64 4.83 -25.47
C SER A 283 -3.39 4.79 -26.33
N SER A 284 -3.26 5.81 -27.14
CA SER A 284 -2.17 6.05 -28.08
C SER A 284 -1.70 7.51 -27.97
N ARG A 285 -0.52 7.82 -28.51
CA ARG A 285 0.08 9.16 -28.47
C ARG A 285 0.26 9.71 -29.88
N ASP A 286 0.17 11.01 -30.12
CA ASP A 286 0.67 11.62 -31.36
C ASP A 286 2.17 11.94 -31.27
N GLU A 287 2.69 12.57 -32.31
CA GLU A 287 4.04 13.13 -32.40
C GLU A 287 4.18 14.51 -31.72
N PHE A 288 3.07 15.16 -31.33
CA PHE A 288 3.02 16.49 -30.76
C PHE A 288 2.82 16.52 -29.23
N GLY A 289 2.75 15.35 -28.61
CA GLY A 289 2.67 15.19 -27.16
C GLY A 289 1.26 15.20 -26.59
N GLN A 290 0.24 14.84 -27.37
CA GLN A 290 -1.11 14.53 -26.89
C GLN A 290 -1.39 13.03 -27.00
N SER A 291 -2.22 12.51 -26.11
CA SER A 291 -2.62 11.10 -26.15
C SER A 291 -4.13 10.94 -26.35
N THR A 292 -4.53 10.18 -27.37
CA THR A 292 -5.94 9.82 -27.58
C THR A 292 -6.30 8.64 -26.68
N LEU A 293 -7.50 8.67 -26.08
CA LEU A 293 -8.09 7.55 -25.35
C LEU A 293 -9.47 7.21 -25.94
N VAL A 294 -9.68 5.93 -26.28
CA VAL A 294 -10.90 5.40 -26.90
C VAL A 294 -11.43 4.24 -26.09
N ALA A 295 -12.76 4.18 -25.87
CA ALA A 295 -13.43 3.04 -25.25
C ALA A 295 -14.55 2.46 -26.12
N LEU A 296 -14.61 1.13 -26.22
CA LEU A 296 -15.63 0.35 -26.93
C LEU A 296 -16.32 -0.60 -25.94
N ASN A 297 -17.60 -0.92 -26.10
CA ASN A 297 -18.19 -2.05 -25.35
C ASN A 297 -17.71 -3.41 -25.91
N HIS A 298 -18.01 -4.52 -25.22
CA HIS A 298 -17.58 -5.88 -25.65
C HIS A 298 -18.19 -6.38 -26.97
N ALA A 299 -19.22 -5.69 -27.48
CA ALA A 299 -19.79 -5.91 -28.80
C ALA A 299 -19.11 -5.09 -29.90
N GLY A 300 -18.07 -4.31 -29.57
CA GLY A 300 -17.31 -3.50 -30.50
C GLY A 300 -17.94 -2.14 -30.81
N THR A 301 -18.91 -1.64 -30.04
CA THR A 301 -19.47 -0.30 -30.27
C THR A 301 -18.69 0.76 -29.48
N VAL A 302 -18.19 1.80 -30.15
CA VAL A 302 -17.52 2.94 -29.50
C VAL A 302 -18.49 3.63 -28.54
N GLN A 303 -18.09 3.76 -27.28
CA GLN A 303 -18.85 4.44 -26.24
C GLN A 303 -18.48 5.93 -26.19
N TRP A 304 -17.18 6.23 -26.20
CA TRP A 304 -16.66 7.59 -26.11
C TRP A 304 -15.19 7.66 -26.56
N ARG A 305 -14.73 8.90 -26.79
CA ARG A 305 -13.37 9.25 -27.19
C ARG A 305 -12.95 10.56 -26.54
N THR A 306 -11.69 10.67 -26.11
CA THR A 306 -11.15 11.88 -25.47
C THR A 306 -9.65 12.06 -25.75
N GLN A 307 -9.13 13.27 -25.55
CA GLN A 307 -7.72 13.61 -25.66
C GLN A 307 -7.16 13.89 -24.26
N LEU A 308 -5.95 13.43 -23.99
CA LEU A 308 -5.24 13.60 -22.74
C LEU A 308 -4.01 14.51 -22.97
N PRO A 309 -3.76 15.49 -22.09
CA PRO A 309 -2.65 16.43 -22.21
C PRO A 309 -1.33 15.80 -21.73
N THR A 310 -0.95 14.65 -22.31
CA THR A 310 0.26 13.90 -21.97
C THR A 310 1.02 13.48 -23.22
N SER A 311 2.34 13.66 -23.18
CA SER A 311 3.25 13.21 -24.23
C SER A 311 3.65 11.74 -24.12
N GLN A 312 3.25 11.06 -23.03
CA GLN A 312 3.46 9.64 -22.85
C GLN A 312 2.13 8.87 -22.81
N PRO A 313 2.06 7.69 -23.47
CA PRO A 313 0.89 6.83 -23.41
C PRO A 313 0.51 6.54 -21.95
N PRO A 314 -0.72 6.80 -21.53
CA PRO A 314 -1.13 6.53 -20.18
C PRO A 314 -1.16 5.02 -19.91
N LYS A 315 -0.82 4.64 -18.67
CA LYS A 315 -1.03 3.28 -18.19
C LYS A 315 -2.52 3.07 -17.96
N LEU A 316 -3.10 2.09 -18.64
CA LEU A 316 -4.53 1.75 -18.52
C LEU A 316 -4.74 0.52 -17.65
N ARG A 317 -5.78 0.53 -16.82
CA ARG A 317 -6.24 -0.65 -16.06
C ARG A 317 -7.77 -0.70 -15.98
N SER A 318 -8.30 -1.91 -15.83
CA SER A 318 -9.72 -2.13 -15.56
C SER A 318 -10.06 -1.84 -14.10
N ALA A 319 -11.17 -1.13 -13.86
CA ALA A 319 -11.88 -1.15 -12.59
C ALA A 319 -12.78 -2.40 -12.48
N ALA A 320 -13.10 -2.81 -11.25
CA ALA A 320 -13.92 -4.01 -11.00
C ALA A 320 -15.41 -3.84 -11.37
N ASP A 321 -15.87 -2.59 -11.52
CA ASP A 321 -17.23 -2.28 -11.98
C ASP A 321 -17.30 -1.95 -13.47
N GLY A 322 -16.20 -2.17 -14.21
CA GLY A 322 -16.13 -1.97 -15.65
C GLY A 322 -15.68 -0.58 -16.08
N ALA A 323 -15.52 0.37 -15.15
CA ALA A 323 -14.91 1.66 -15.46
C ALA A 323 -13.42 1.52 -15.84
N LEU A 324 -12.88 2.57 -16.44
CA LEU A 324 -11.50 2.62 -16.87
C LEU A 324 -10.64 3.47 -15.93
N LEU A 325 -9.44 2.97 -15.61
CA LEU A 325 -8.44 3.71 -14.86
C LEU A 325 -7.29 4.10 -15.80
N VAL A 326 -6.87 5.36 -15.72
CA VAL A 326 -5.94 5.98 -16.67
C VAL A 326 -4.86 6.71 -15.87
N ALA A 327 -3.59 6.34 -15.97
CA ALA A 327 -2.48 7.06 -15.36
C ALA A 327 -1.60 7.70 -16.44
N SER A 328 -1.66 9.02 -16.56
CA SER A 328 -1.01 9.83 -17.60
C SER A 328 0.08 10.73 -17.02
N GLN A 329 1.24 10.87 -17.68
CA GLN A 329 2.27 11.79 -17.20
C GLN A 329 2.07 13.20 -17.73
N GLN A 330 1.89 14.17 -16.86
CA GLN A 330 1.62 15.55 -17.26
C GLN A 330 2.69 16.48 -16.69
N LEU A 331 3.00 17.53 -17.44
CA LEU A 331 3.88 18.60 -16.96
C LEU A 331 3.01 19.66 -16.30
N ILE A 332 2.98 19.67 -14.98
CA ILE A 332 2.18 20.62 -14.19
C ILE A 332 3.14 21.45 -13.35
N GLY A 333 3.09 22.78 -13.50
CA GLY A 333 3.95 23.69 -12.73
C GLY A 333 5.47 23.49 -12.95
N GLY A 334 5.87 22.99 -14.12
CA GLY A 334 7.29 22.73 -14.46
C GLY A 334 7.85 21.41 -13.95
N SER A 335 7.05 20.58 -13.27
CA SER A 335 7.44 19.25 -12.79
C SER A 335 6.60 18.16 -13.44
N TYR A 336 7.20 17.00 -13.71
CA TYR A 336 6.47 15.83 -14.21
C TYR A 336 5.72 15.16 -13.05
N VAL A 337 4.41 15.02 -13.23
CA VAL A 337 3.51 14.34 -12.29
C VAL A 337 2.70 13.28 -13.02
N THR A 338 2.22 12.27 -12.32
CA THR A 338 1.31 11.28 -12.91
C THR A 338 -0.13 11.58 -12.50
N VAL A 339 -0.98 11.93 -13.48
CA VAL A 339 -2.41 12.15 -13.30
C VAL A 339 -3.17 10.85 -13.52
N LEU A 340 -3.77 10.36 -12.44
CA LEU A 340 -4.61 9.18 -12.40
C LEU A 340 -6.09 9.58 -12.45
N GLU A 341 -6.83 9.03 -13.39
CA GLU A 341 -8.27 9.30 -13.56
C GLU A 341 -9.04 7.99 -13.58
N ARG A 342 -10.28 8.03 -13.07
CA ARG A 342 -11.30 7.05 -13.44
C ARG A 342 -12.29 7.68 -14.38
N ARG A 343 -12.61 6.92 -15.43
CA ARG A 343 -13.61 7.30 -16.41
C ARG A 343 -14.74 6.29 -16.44
N HIS A 344 -15.97 6.79 -16.45
CA HIS A 344 -17.16 5.99 -16.67
C HIS A 344 -17.03 5.16 -17.95
N SER A 345 -17.45 3.90 -17.86
CA SER A 345 -17.46 3.01 -19.02
C SER A 345 -18.43 3.48 -20.11
N SER A 346 -19.53 4.14 -19.75
CA SER A 346 -20.60 4.53 -20.68
C SER A 346 -20.34 5.81 -21.47
N ASP A 347 -19.77 6.84 -20.84
CA ASP A 347 -19.67 8.19 -21.45
C ASP A 347 -18.28 8.85 -21.31
N GLY A 348 -17.36 8.21 -20.58
CA GLY A 348 -15.98 8.69 -20.45
C GLY A 348 -15.82 9.91 -19.55
N VAL A 349 -16.90 10.32 -18.89
CA VAL A 349 -16.89 11.35 -17.85
C VAL A 349 -15.91 10.92 -16.77
N VAL A 350 -15.07 11.86 -16.35
CA VAL A 350 -14.11 11.64 -15.27
C VAL A 350 -14.87 11.66 -13.96
N ASP A 351 -14.84 10.55 -13.25
CA ASP A 351 -15.52 10.40 -11.97
C ASP A 351 -14.70 11.02 -10.85
N TRP A 352 -13.39 10.88 -10.99
CA TRP A 352 -12.41 11.45 -10.10
C TRP A 352 -11.05 11.48 -10.80
N VAL A 353 -10.21 12.42 -10.38
CA VAL A 353 -8.85 12.63 -10.85
C VAL A 353 -7.94 12.85 -9.65
N GLU A 354 -6.71 12.36 -9.74
CA GLU A 354 -5.69 12.44 -8.72
C GLU A 354 -4.34 12.73 -9.36
N THR A 355 -3.50 13.53 -8.71
CA THR A 355 -2.14 13.82 -9.19
C THR A 355 -1.11 13.24 -8.24
N LEU A 356 -0.24 12.37 -8.73
CA LEU A 356 0.83 11.73 -7.98
C LEU A 356 2.18 12.40 -8.26
N PRO A 357 2.98 12.71 -7.22
CA PRO A 357 4.27 13.39 -7.34
C PRO A 357 5.38 12.43 -7.79
N ALA A 358 5.12 11.63 -8.82
CA ALA A 358 6.02 10.57 -9.27
C ALA A 358 6.12 10.52 -10.80
N SER A 359 7.34 10.26 -11.28
CA SER A 359 7.63 9.98 -12.69
C SER A 359 7.51 8.50 -13.05
N ALA A 360 7.21 7.61 -12.10
CA ALA A 360 6.97 6.20 -12.37
C ALA A 360 5.95 5.64 -11.39
N VAL A 361 4.82 5.13 -11.91
CA VAL A 361 3.78 4.48 -11.10
C VAL A 361 3.48 3.10 -11.66
N ASP A 362 3.16 2.14 -10.79
CA ASP A 362 2.49 0.91 -11.19
C ASP A 362 1.11 0.88 -10.54
N LEU A 363 0.12 0.32 -11.23
CA LEU A 363 -1.24 0.25 -10.70
C LEU A 363 -1.90 -1.10 -11.00
N ARG A 364 -2.64 -1.61 -10.03
CA ARG A 364 -3.31 -2.92 -10.10
C ARG A 364 -4.65 -2.86 -9.40
N ALA A 365 -5.72 -3.30 -10.06
CA ALA A 365 -6.98 -3.52 -9.38
C ALA A 365 -6.91 -4.83 -8.59
N VAL A 366 -7.12 -4.78 -7.27
CA VAL A 366 -7.07 -5.93 -6.37
C VAL A 366 -8.33 -5.88 -5.50
N ASN A 367 -9.20 -6.88 -5.60
CA ASN A 367 -10.42 -7.02 -4.79
C ASN A 367 -11.36 -5.79 -4.81
N GLY A 368 -11.49 -5.13 -5.97
CA GLY A 368 -12.35 -3.95 -6.13
C GLY A 368 -11.72 -2.62 -5.70
N GLU A 369 -10.46 -2.67 -5.28
CA GLU A 369 -9.64 -1.52 -4.93
C GLU A 369 -8.59 -1.29 -6.02
N LEU A 370 -8.24 -0.05 -6.26
CA LEU A 370 -7.13 0.31 -7.11
C LEU A 370 -5.88 0.47 -6.26
N ARG A 371 -4.89 -0.40 -6.44
CA ARG A 371 -3.59 -0.27 -5.81
C ARG A 371 -2.62 0.46 -6.72
N ILE A 372 -1.79 1.33 -6.17
CA ILE A 372 -0.86 2.15 -6.94
C ILE A 372 0.46 2.20 -6.19
N SER A 373 1.59 1.87 -6.79
CA SER A 373 2.90 2.04 -6.13
C SER A 373 3.82 2.94 -6.93
N TRP A 374 4.64 3.71 -6.22
CA TRP A 374 5.72 4.53 -6.80
C TRP A 374 6.91 4.61 -5.86
N THR A 375 8.07 5.00 -6.38
CA THR A 375 9.28 5.23 -5.57
C THR A 375 9.77 6.66 -5.70
N THR A 376 10.39 7.16 -4.64
CA THR A 376 11.12 8.43 -4.63
C THR A 376 12.60 8.17 -4.38
N ILE A 377 13.48 8.91 -5.06
CA ILE A 377 14.94 8.73 -5.00
C ILE A 377 15.55 9.99 -4.37
N GLY A 378 16.15 9.85 -3.18
CA GLY A 378 16.78 10.92 -2.38
C GLY A 378 17.91 10.40 -1.48
N SER A 379 18.16 11.02 -0.32
CA SER A 379 19.17 10.55 0.66
C SER A 379 18.84 9.19 1.28
N ALA A 380 17.55 8.84 1.34
CA ALA A 380 17.01 7.50 1.56
C ALA A 380 16.01 7.16 0.44
N THR A 381 15.88 5.89 0.07
CA THR A 381 14.87 5.45 -0.90
C THR A 381 13.60 5.00 -0.19
N GLU A 382 12.46 5.50 -0.66
CA GLU A 382 11.14 5.22 -0.13
C GLU A 382 10.25 4.57 -1.20
N LEU A 383 9.54 3.51 -0.80
CA LEU A 383 8.53 2.84 -1.63
C LEU A 383 7.15 3.22 -1.14
N HIS A 384 6.28 3.74 -2.00
CA HIS A 384 4.88 4.06 -1.71
C HIS A 384 3.92 3.06 -2.39
N LEU A 385 2.76 2.86 -1.78
CA LEU A 385 1.66 1.97 -2.13
C LEU A 385 0.34 2.58 -1.66
N GLU A 386 -0.46 3.11 -2.57
CA GLU A 386 -1.85 3.51 -2.32
C GLU A 386 -2.82 2.40 -2.66
N ARG A 387 -3.99 2.48 -2.04
CA ARG A 387 -5.20 1.73 -2.30
C ARG A 387 -6.31 2.77 -2.39
N ARG A 388 -7.04 2.79 -3.49
CA ARG A 388 -8.14 3.72 -3.72
C ARG A 388 -9.40 2.95 -3.98
N ALA A 389 -10.52 3.52 -3.57
CA ALA A 389 -11.81 3.01 -3.96
C ALA A 389 -11.89 3.20 -5.45
N SER A 390 -11.82 2.09 -6.19
CA SER A 390 -11.77 2.15 -7.64
C SER A 390 -12.91 3.04 -8.14
N ALA A 391 -14.13 2.88 -7.60
CA ALA A 391 -15.30 3.67 -7.96
C ALA A 391 -15.24 5.18 -7.65
N THR A 392 -14.58 5.63 -6.58
CA THR A 392 -14.70 7.03 -6.12
C THR A 392 -13.38 7.76 -6.03
N GLY A 393 -12.23 7.09 -6.23
CA GLY A 393 -10.89 7.67 -6.14
C GLY A 393 -10.44 7.94 -4.72
N ALA A 394 -11.42 8.01 -3.81
CA ALA A 394 -11.24 8.14 -2.39
C ALA A 394 -10.18 7.17 -1.91
N LEU A 395 -9.13 7.74 -1.35
CA LEU A 395 -8.01 7.01 -0.78
C LEU A 395 -8.52 6.05 0.30
N MET A 396 -8.40 4.76 0.04
CA MET A 396 -8.79 3.70 0.97
C MET A 396 -7.66 3.36 1.94
N GLY A 397 -6.41 3.47 1.51
CA GLY A 397 -5.20 3.26 2.30
C GLY A 397 -3.99 3.80 1.53
N ALA A 398 -2.98 4.30 2.22
CA ALA A 398 -1.71 4.64 1.59
C ALA A 398 -0.60 4.27 2.54
N HIS A 399 0.47 3.77 1.95
CA HIS A 399 1.48 3.03 2.64
C HIS A 399 2.82 3.29 1.93
N SER A 400 3.77 3.99 2.52
CA SER A 400 5.21 3.97 2.21
C SER A 400 6.28 3.48 3.24
N ALA A 401 7.24 2.65 2.83
CA ALA A 401 8.30 2.20 3.75
C ALA A 401 9.68 2.75 3.37
N LEU A 402 10.51 2.94 4.40
CA LEU A 402 11.94 3.24 4.31
C LEU A 402 12.74 1.95 4.46
N ALA A 403 13.85 1.84 3.74
CA ALA A 403 14.83 0.78 3.97
C ALA A 403 15.76 1.14 5.17
N LYS A 404 15.40 0.76 6.43
CA LYS A 404 16.21 0.88 7.70
C LYS A 404 16.00 -0.33 8.65
N GLY A 405 16.97 -0.71 9.51
CA GLY A 405 16.96 -1.95 10.34
C GLY A 405 16.97 -1.83 11.89
N LEU A 406 16.08 -2.59 12.55
CA LEU A 406 16.04 -3.16 13.93
C LEU A 406 15.16 -4.43 13.86
N ASP A 407 15.57 -5.55 14.47
CA ASP A 407 15.18 -6.94 14.08
C ASP A 407 14.00 -7.56 14.86
N LEU A 408 12.78 -7.04 14.66
CA LEU A 408 11.50 -7.69 14.99
C LEU A 408 10.47 -7.26 13.94
N ARG A 409 9.79 -8.21 13.28
CA ARG A 409 8.68 -7.86 12.38
C ARG A 409 7.39 -7.75 13.19
N PRO A 410 6.46 -6.86 12.83
CA PRO A 410 5.14 -6.79 13.47
C PRO A 410 4.34 -8.11 13.42
N GLU A 411 4.59 -8.98 12.43
CA GLU A 411 4.00 -10.32 12.31
C GLU A 411 4.60 -11.37 13.26
N ASP A 412 5.80 -11.10 13.79
CA ASP A 412 6.40 -11.94 14.82
C ASP A 412 5.71 -11.71 16.16
N ILE A 413 4.91 -10.63 16.30
CA ILE A 413 4.27 -10.12 17.51
C ILE A 413 2.76 -10.40 17.49
N GLU A 414 2.29 -11.26 18.39
CA GLU A 414 0.88 -11.57 18.59
C GLU A 414 0.37 -10.95 19.90
N PHE A 415 -0.78 -10.27 19.85
CA PHE A 415 -1.45 -9.74 21.05
C PHE A 415 -2.46 -10.75 21.58
N VAL A 416 -2.04 -11.52 22.58
CA VAL A 416 -2.94 -12.41 23.32
C VAL A 416 -3.48 -11.62 24.50
N ASP A 417 -4.80 -11.42 24.56
CA ASP A 417 -5.53 -10.61 25.57
C ASP A 417 -4.90 -9.23 25.83
N GLY A 418 -4.44 -8.54 24.79
CA GLY A 418 -3.83 -7.21 24.89
C GLY A 418 -2.37 -7.21 25.37
N ILE A 419 -1.72 -8.37 25.51
CA ILE A 419 -0.29 -8.49 25.86
C ILE A 419 0.50 -8.94 24.62
N PRO A 420 1.54 -8.21 24.19
CA PRO A 420 2.34 -8.57 23.02
C PRO A 420 3.38 -9.68 23.31
N PHE A 421 3.43 -10.69 22.44
CA PHE A 421 4.43 -11.76 22.47
C PHE A 421 5.10 -11.92 21.10
N ALA A 422 6.43 -11.95 21.06
CA ALA A 422 7.20 -12.16 19.83
C ALA A 422 7.76 -13.59 19.73
N ALA A 423 7.78 -14.22 18.56
CA ALA A 423 8.47 -15.49 18.33
C ALA A 423 9.33 -15.46 17.06
N THR A 424 10.64 -15.65 17.21
CA THR A 424 11.61 -15.61 16.10
C THR A 424 12.36 -16.94 15.98
N ILE A 425 12.65 -17.36 14.75
CA ILE A 425 13.49 -18.53 14.49
C ILE A 425 14.97 -18.19 14.73
N GLY A 426 15.72 -19.14 15.27
CA GLY A 426 17.16 -19.01 15.50
C GLY A 426 17.53 -18.82 16.97
N LEU A 427 18.53 -19.59 17.42
CA LEU A 427 19.25 -19.38 18.67
C LEU A 427 20.71 -19.33 18.32
N ASP A 428 21.31 -18.15 18.49
CA ASP A 428 22.71 -17.87 18.20
C ASP A 428 23.14 -18.34 16.79
N ALA A 429 24.44 -18.44 16.54
CA ALA A 429 25.01 -18.71 15.21
C ALA A 429 24.58 -20.07 14.59
N ASP A 430 24.03 -20.98 15.38
CA ASP A 430 23.70 -22.34 14.92
C ASP A 430 22.26 -22.49 14.40
N LEU A 431 21.38 -21.49 14.58
CA LEU A 431 19.99 -21.44 14.07
C LEU A 431 19.12 -22.68 14.36
N ARG A 432 19.39 -23.42 15.45
CA ARG A 432 18.76 -24.74 15.75
C ARG A 432 17.61 -24.74 16.76
N GLY A 433 17.05 -23.57 17.09
CA GLY A 433 15.90 -23.43 18.00
C GLY A 433 15.04 -22.20 17.68
N VAL A 434 14.06 -21.92 18.54
CA VAL A 434 13.16 -20.76 18.42
C VAL A 434 13.34 -19.88 19.66
N ASN A 435 13.36 -18.57 19.50
CA ASN A 435 13.36 -17.60 20.59
C ASN A 435 11.97 -16.99 20.72
N ILE A 436 11.45 -16.93 21.94
CA ILE A 436 10.16 -16.32 22.25
C ILE A 436 10.39 -15.20 23.25
N ARG A 437 9.69 -14.09 23.07
CA ARG A 437 9.77 -12.91 23.93
C ARG A 437 8.38 -12.50 24.34
N ARG A 438 8.22 -12.09 25.59
CA ARG A 438 7.10 -11.26 25.99
C ARG A 438 7.54 -9.80 25.96
N LEU A 439 6.73 -8.96 25.36
CA LEU A 439 6.96 -7.52 25.32
C LEU A 439 6.05 -6.84 26.35
N ASP A 440 6.54 -5.75 26.90
CA ASP A 440 5.77 -4.89 27.77
C ASP A 440 4.82 -4.06 26.89
N PRO A 441 3.50 -4.10 27.13
CA PRO A 441 2.53 -3.43 26.25
C PRO A 441 2.69 -1.92 26.21
N ASP A 442 3.27 -1.31 27.25
CA ASP A 442 3.41 0.14 27.39
C ASP A 442 4.75 0.64 26.82
N SER A 443 5.83 -0.12 27.03
CA SER A 443 7.19 0.29 26.67
C SER A 443 7.80 -0.45 25.48
N GLY A 444 7.19 -1.54 25.01
CA GLY A 444 7.76 -2.43 24.00
C GLY A 444 9.02 -3.18 24.46
N ALA A 445 9.44 -2.99 25.71
CA ALA A 445 10.62 -3.62 26.27
C ALA A 445 10.39 -5.12 26.44
N VAL A 446 11.45 -5.91 26.24
CA VAL A 446 11.38 -7.35 26.47
C VAL A 446 11.21 -7.61 27.98
N VAL A 447 10.04 -8.06 28.39
CA VAL A 447 9.72 -8.47 29.78
C VAL A 447 10.44 -9.77 30.13
N TRP A 448 10.43 -10.72 29.19
CA TRP A 448 11.23 -11.93 29.26
C TRP A 448 11.50 -12.47 27.86
N SER A 449 12.57 -13.25 27.72
CA SER A 449 12.96 -13.95 26.48
C SER A 449 13.39 -15.36 26.82
N GLN A 450 12.95 -16.34 26.03
CA GLN A 450 13.25 -17.75 26.23
C GLN A 450 13.63 -18.40 24.90
N GLY A 451 14.82 -19.01 24.87
CA GLY A 451 15.21 -19.90 23.80
C GLY A 451 14.71 -21.33 24.04
N LEU A 452 14.10 -21.93 23.03
CA LEU A 452 13.58 -23.29 23.05
C LEU A 452 14.23 -24.14 21.95
N GLN A 453 14.76 -25.30 22.35
CA GLN A 453 15.31 -26.28 21.42
C GLN A 453 14.25 -27.31 21.02
N LEU A 454 14.26 -27.71 19.75
CA LEU A 454 13.43 -28.81 19.26
C LEU A 454 13.94 -30.16 19.77
N ALA A 455 13.04 -31.10 20.03
CA ALA A 455 13.38 -32.45 20.51
C ALA A 455 14.17 -33.28 19.48
N GLU A 456 13.98 -32.99 18.19
CA GLU A 456 14.77 -33.55 17.11
C GLU A 456 15.75 -32.51 16.60
N THR A 457 16.98 -32.90 16.29
CA THR A 457 17.99 -31.99 15.75
C THR A 457 17.62 -31.57 14.32
N PRO A 458 17.21 -30.31 14.09
CA PRO A 458 16.82 -29.88 12.76
C PRO A 458 18.06 -29.69 11.90
N LEU A 459 18.01 -30.15 10.65
CA LEU A 459 18.95 -29.73 9.61
C LEU A 459 18.72 -28.25 9.27
N ARG A 460 17.45 -27.80 9.27
CA ARG A 460 17.02 -26.44 8.98
C ARG A 460 15.63 -26.16 9.55
N LEU A 461 15.46 -25.06 10.28
CA LEU A 461 14.17 -24.50 10.71
C LEU A 461 13.57 -23.62 9.60
N LEU A 462 12.26 -23.71 9.40
CA LEU A 462 11.54 -23.05 8.31
C LEU A 462 10.66 -21.91 8.81
N ARG A 463 9.93 -22.09 9.92
CA ARG A 463 8.96 -21.13 10.43
C ARG A 463 8.67 -21.36 11.91
N ALA A 464 8.28 -20.30 12.61
CA ALA A 464 7.64 -20.32 13.92
C ALA A 464 6.33 -19.52 13.88
N THR A 465 5.26 -19.97 14.53
CA THR A 465 3.99 -19.21 14.61
C THR A 465 3.33 -19.42 15.95
N LEU A 466 2.90 -18.31 16.57
CA LEU A 466 2.20 -18.31 17.84
C LEU A 466 0.68 -18.27 17.60
N ILE A 467 -0.07 -19.13 18.29
CA ILE A 467 -1.54 -19.10 18.31
C ILE A 467 -1.98 -19.00 19.77
N ALA A 468 -3.00 -18.19 20.03
CA ALA A 468 -3.69 -18.20 21.32
C ALA A 468 -4.21 -19.62 21.57
N GLY A 469 -3.62 -20.32 22.55
CA GLY A 469 -3.97 -21.69 22.87
C GLY A 469 -5.14 -21.74 23.84
N SER A 470 -4.90 -21.20 25.03
CA SER A 470 -5.88 -20.99 26.09
C SER A 470 -5.43 -19.78 26.91
N PRO A 471 -6.22 -19.27 27.88
CA PRO A 471 -5.81 -18.12 28.69
C PRO A 471 -4.43 -18.28 29.35
N GLU A 472 -4.02 -19.52 29.67
CA GLU A 472 -2.76 -19.83 30.36
C GLU A 472 -1.61 -20.26 29.43
N HIS A 473 -1.90 -20.62 28.18
CA HIS A 473 -0.94 -21.29 27.30
C HIS A 473 -0.94 -20.76 25.87
N LEU A 474 0.25 -20.79 25.28
CA LEU A 474 0.52 -20.46 23.90
C LEU A 474 0.83 -21.74 23.13
N VAL A 475 0.31 -21.86 21.91
CA VAL A 475 0.72 -22.92 20.98
C VAL A 475 1.70 -22.32 20.00
N LEU A 476 2.94 -22.78 20.01
CA LEU A 476 3.95 -22.44 19.01
C LEU A 476 4.12 -23.61 18.05
N ILE A 477 4.01 -23.36 16.75
CA ILE A 477 4.24 -24.38 15.74
C ILE A 477 5.54 -24.06 15.01
N ALA A 478 6.48 -25.01 14.99
CA ALA A 478 7.79 -24.89 14.38
C ALA A 478 7.99 -25.95 13.27
N THR A 479 8.13 -25.54 12.02
CA THR A 479 8.32 -26.45 10.88
C THR A 479 9.82 -26.56 10.54
N TYR A 480 10.34 -27.76 10.23
CA TYR A 480 11.78 -28.00 10.01
C TYR A 480 12.08 -29.25 9.14
N TYR A 481 13.34 -29.41 8.70
CA TYR A 481 13.84 -30.63 8.07
C TYR A 481 14.68 -31.48 9.04
N ALA A 482 14.50 -32.79 9.04
CA ALA A 482 15.29 -33.74 9.85
C ALA A 482 16.26 -34.57 9.00
N VAL A 483 17.39 -35.00 9.60
CA VAL A 483 18.35 -35.93 8.97
C VAL A 483 17.88 -37.36 9.18
N ALA A 484 17.36 -38.00 8.14
CA ALA A 484 17.19 -39.46 8.09
C ALA A 484 18.35 -40.08 7.31
N MET A 485 18.72 -41.32 7.63
CA MET A 485 20.01 -41.94 7.28
C MET A 485 20.42 -41.90 5.79
N GLN A 486 19.57 -41.51 4.82
CA GLN A 486 19.97 -41.20 3.43
C GLN A 486 19.17 -40.09 2.68
N THR A 487 18.15 -39.42 3.27
CA THR A 487 17.38 -38.29 2.64
C THR A 487 16.83 -37.28 3.68
N SER A 488 16.64 -36.00 3.31
CA SER A 488 16.00 -34.98 4.18
C SER A 488 14.47 -35.09 4.18
N GLU A 489 13.82 -35.14 5.35
CA GLU A 489 12.35 -35.22 5.49
C GLU A 489 11.78 -33.98 6.20
N ALA A 490 10.70 -33.40 5.65
CA ALA A 490 10.02 -32.23 6.23
C ALA A 490 9.10 -32.64 7.38
N ARG A 491 9.19 -31.91 8.49
CA ARG A 491 8.48 -32.17 9.73
C ARG A 491 7.92 -30.90 10.36
N GLU A 492 6.90 -31.07 11.20
CA GLU A 492 6.30 -30.02 12.00
C GLU A 492 6.37 -30.40 13.47
N ALA A 493 6.97 -29.54 14.30
CA ALA A 493 6.91 -29.61 15.75
C ALA A 493 5.81 -28.70 16.27
N VAL A 494 4.87 -29.24 17.03
CA VAL A 494 3.92 -28.47 17.85
C VAL A 494 4.52 -28.34 19.24
N LEU A 495 4.69 -27.12 19.75
CA LEU A 495 5.21 -26.78 21.07
C LEU A 495 4.11 -26.09 21.88
N TYR A 496 3.80 -26.62 23.05
CA TYR A 496 2.83 -26.04 23.97
C TYR A 496 3.57 -25.33 25.11
N ILE A 497 3.30 -24.04 25.35
CA ILE A 497 4.18 -23.16 26.12
C ILE A 497 3.39 -22.38 27.16
N ARG A 498 3.94 -22.24 28.37
CA ARG A 498 3.31 -21.44 29.41
C ARG A 498 3.51 -19.95 29.14
N ARG A 499 2.42 -19.19 29.18
CA ARG A 499 2.42 -17.76 28.85
C ARG A 499 3.14 -16.87 29.86
N SER A 500 3.27 -17.29 31.12
CA SER A 500 3.84 -16.47 32.19
C SER A 500 5.36 -16.31 32.08
N ASP A 501 6.07 -17.36 31.67
CA ASP A 501 7.53 -17.48 31.75
C ASP A 501 8.17 -18.05 30.46
N GLY A 502 7.37 -18.46 29.47
CA GLY A 502 7.87 -19.04 28.23
C GLY A 502 8.33 -20.50 28.37
N ALA A 503 8.03 -21.18 29.48
CA ALA A 503 8.45 -22.56 29.71
C ALA A 503 7.71 -23.55 28.79
N LEU A 504 8.44 -24.48 28.19
CA LEU A 504 7.88 -25.57 27.37
C LEU A 504 7.14 -26.60 28.24
N VAL A 505 5.90 -26.93 27.88
CA VAL A 505 5.06 -27.95 28.54
C VAL A 505 5.19 -29.30 27.84
N TRP A 506 4.93 -29.37 26.53
CA TRP A 506 5.16 -30.56 25.72
C TRP A 506 5.46 -30.18 24.27
N GLN A 507 6.06 -31.13 23.51
CA GLN A 507 6.22 -30.99 22.06
C GLN A 507 5.99 -32.31 21.30
N ARG A 508 5.56 -32.23 20.02
CA ARG A 508 5.33 -33.38 19.12
C ARG A 508 5.75 -33.07 17.69
N ALA A 509 6.47 -34.01 17.06
CA ALA A 509 6.91 -33.90 15.68
C ALA A 509 6.08 -34.80 14.73
N HIS A 510 5.54 -34.23 13.66
CA HIS A 510 4.77 -34.94 12.62
C HIS A 510 5.43 -34.80 11.26
N ARG A 511 5.14 -35.72 10.35
CA ARG A 511 5.44 -35.53 8.93
C ARG A 511 4.38 -34.58 8.35
N LEU A 512 4.84 -33.63 7.55
CA LEU A 512 4.00 -32.52 7.08
C LEU A 512 2.77 -33.02 6.27
N GLY A 513 1.57 -32.51 6.61
CA GLY A 513 0.34 -32.60 5.81
C GLY A 513 -0.13 -31.22 5.35
N ALA A 514 -1.24 -31.12 4.60
CA ALA A 514 -1.71 -29.81 4.12
C ALA A 514 -2.07 -28.88 5.30
N ASP A 515 -1.62 -27.61 5.24
CA ASP A 515 -1.75 -26.57 6.28
C ASP A 515 -3.21 -26.25 6.63
N SER A 516 -3.80 -27.02 7.54
CA SER A 516 -5.13 -26.73 8.02
C SER A 516 -5.28 -27.18 9.46
N ARG A 517 -5.45 -26.18 10.34
CA ARG A 517 -5.48 -26.33 11.78
C ARG A 517 -6.39 -25.30 12.42
N THR A 518 -6.95 -25.67 13.55
CA THR A 518 -7.74 -24.77 14.39
C THR A 518 -7.61 -25.26 15.83
N VAL A 519 -7.69 -24.33 16.77
CA VAL A 519 -7.60 -24.63 18.20
C VAL A 519 -9.03 -24.60 18.73
N GLY A 520 -9.44 -25.68 19.39
CA GLY A 520 -10.72 -25.72 20.09
C GLY A 520 -10.72 -24.73 21.25
N SER A 521 -11.91 -24.33 21.73
CA SER A 521 -11.95 -23.40 22.87
C SER A 521 -11.38 -24.00 24.17
N ASP A 522 -11.26 -25.33 24.22
CA ASP A 522 -10.61 -26.13 25.26
C ASP A 522 -9.07 -26.21 25.13
N GLY A 523 -8.48 -25.56 24.12
CA GLY A 523 -7.06 -25.57 23.83
C GLY A 523 -6.57 -26.84 23.09
N SER A 524 -7.49 -27.71 22.67
CA SER A 524 -7.18 -28.89 21.85
C SER A 524 -6.75 -28.47 20.44
N VAL A 525 -5.92 -29.30 19.80
CA VAL A 525 -5.32 -28.98 18.50
C VAL A 525 -5.82 -29.94 17.43
N TYR A 526 -6.57 -29.42 16.46
CA TYR A 526 -6.98 -30.15 15.24
C TYR A 526 -6.01 -29.82 14.13
N LEU A 527 -5.43 -30.82 13.47
CA LEU A 527 -4.49 -30.60 12.37
C LEU A 527 -4.60 -31.66 11.29
N ARG A 528 -4.22 -31.32 10.07
CA ARG A 528 -4.07 -32.27 8.97
C ARG A 528 -2.59 -32.63 8.76
N ALA A 529 -2.23 -33.91 8.90
CA ALA A 529 -0.88 -34.47 8.73
C ALA A 529 -0.82 -35.46 7.55
N SER A 530 0.37 -35.94 7.18
CA SER A 530 0.52 -37.05 6.23
C SER A 530 1.31 -38.20 6.86
N GLU A 531 1.00 -39.44 6.49
CA GLU A 531 1.69 -40.63 7.01
C GLU A 531 2.24 -41.50 5.89
N CYS A 532 3.42 -42.09 6.14
CA CYS A 532 4.10 -42.97 5.20
C CYS A 532 3.57 -44.39 5.30
N LEU A 533 3.22 -44.99 4.16
CA LEU A 533 2.74 -46.38 4.16
C LEU A 533 3.87 -47.42 4.18
N SER A 534 5.08 -47.10 3.66
CA SER A 534 6.21 -48.05 3.55
C SER A 534 7.58 -47.38 3.75
N PRO A 535 8.18 -47.43 4.95
CA PRO A 535 9.56 -46.94 5.21
C PRO A 535 10.63 -47.97 4.77
N PRO A 536 11.87 -47.56 4.36
CA PRO A 536 12.43 -46.21 4.39
C PRO A 536 12.23 -45.40 3.09
N GLU A 537 11.92 -46.04 1.96
CA GLU A 537 11.66 -45.36 0.68
C GLU A 537 10.17 -44.97 0.58
N CYS A 538 9.84 -43.81 1.14
CA CYS A 538 8.46 -43.39 1.29
C CYS A 538 7.85 -42.81 0.00
N LEU A 539 7.44 -43.69 -0.92
CA LEU A 539 6.89 -43.33 -2.23
C LEU A 539 5.37 -43.03 -2.22
N GLN A 540 4.66 -43.35 -1.14
CA GLN A 540 3.21 -43.11 -0.99
C GLN A 540 2.88 -42.55 0.40
N ALA A 541 2.21 -41.39 0.44
CA ALA A 541 1.74 -40.72 1.66
C ALA A 541 0.24 -40.46 1.61
N VAL A 542 -0.45 -40.59 2.74
CA VAL A 542 -1.91 -40.38 2.84
C VAL A 542 -2.25 -39.20 3.78
N PRO A 543 -3.20 -38.32 3.43
CA PRO A 543 -3.59 -37.20 4.28
C PRO A 543 -4.47 -37.68 5.44
N LEU A 544 -4.17 -37.23 6.65
CA LEU A 544 -4.85 -37.57 7.89
C LEU A 544 -5.25 -36.31 8.64
N GLN A 545 -6.52 -36.12 8.96
CA GLN A 545 -6.95 -35.21 10.02
C GLN A 545 -6.64 -35.85 11.38
N ARG A 546 -6.09 -35.10 12.35
CA ARG A 546 -5.66 -35.52 13.68
C ARG A 546 -6.13 -34.53 14.75
N HIS A 547 -6.29 -35.02 15.98
CA HIS A 547 -6.73 -34.24 17.13
C HIS A 547 -5.87 -34.58 18.38
N TYR A 548 -5.31 -33.56 19.05
CA TYR A 548 -4.47 -33.71 20.25
C TYR A 548 -5.02 -32.99 21.47
N ALA A 549 -4.85 -33.59 22.65
CA ALA A 549 -5.25 -33.00 23.93
C ALA A 549 -4.28 -31.90 24.41
N ALA A 550 -4.83 -30.84 25.00
CA ALA A 550 -4.07 -29.67 25.45
C ALA A 550 -3.06 -29.96 26.58
N GLY A 551 -3.41 -30.84 27.53
CA GLY A 551 -2.65 -31.00 28.78
C GLY A 551 -1.29 -31.69 28.64
N ASP A 552 -1.17 -32.66 27.74
CA ASP A 552 0.02 -33.54 27.62
C ASP A 552 0.38 -33.89 26.17
N GLY A 553 -0.42 -33.44 25.20
CA GLY A 553 -0.22 -33.71 23.78
C GLY A 553 -0.48 -35.17 23.37
N HIS A 554 -1.37 -35.90 24.05
CA HIS A 554 -1.80 -37.23 23.58
C HIS A 554 -2.76 -37.15 22.37
N LEU A 555 -2.66 -38.10 21.44
CA LEU A 555 -3.50 -38.18 20.24
C LEU A 555 -4.87 -38.77 20.59
N LEU A 556 -5.95 -38.06 20.26
CA LEU A 556 -7.33 -38.46 20.51
C LEU A 556 -7.91 -39.27 19.33
N TRP A 557 -7.79 -38.78 18.10
CA TRP A 557 -8.21 -39.52 16.89
C TRP A 557 -7.44 -39.11 15.63
N SER A 558 -7.50 -39.95 14.58
CA SER A 558 -6.94 -39.66 13.25
C SER A 558 -7.80 -40.26 12.10
N ARG A 559 -8.10 -39.49 11.05
CA ARG A 559 -8.98 -39.88 9.93
C ARG A 559 -8.39 -39.51 8.57
N GLN A 560 -8.41 -40.42 7.59
CA GLN A 560 -7.93 -40.15 6.23
C GLN A 560 -8.92 -39.29 5.43
N LEU A 561 -8.70 -37.98 5.38
CA LEU A 561 -9.59 -37.00 4.73
C LEU A 561 -8.81 -35.85 4.09
N ASP A 562 -9.33 -35.34 2.98
CA ASP A 562 -8.81 -34.18 2.27
C ASP A 562 -9.78 -32.99 2.40
N VAL A 563 -9.75 -32.34 3.58
CA VAL A 563 -10.65 -31.23 3.96
C VAL A 563 -9.88 -30.13 4.71
N TYR A 564 -10.47 -28.94 4.82
CA TYR A 564 -9.84 -27.75 5.41
C TYR A 564 -10.65 -27.16 6.57
N PRO A 565 -10.25 -27.26 7.84
CA PRO A 565 -10.85 -26.49 8.93
C PRO A 565 -10.98 -24.97 8.67
N LEU A 566 -12.22 -24.47 8.76
CA LEU A 566 -12.65 -23.07 8.71
C LEU A 566 -12.93 -22.49 10.11
N ALA A 567 -13.47 -23.30 11.01
CA ALA A 567 -13.73 -22.93 12.40
C ALA A 567 -13.88 -24.19 13.27
N ALA A 568 -13.46 -24.12 14.53
CA ALA A 568 -13.78 -25.12 15.53
C ALA A 568 -14.67 -24.53 16.62
N SER A 569 -15.61 -25.35 17.06
CA SER A 569 -16.32 -25.22 18.32
C SER A 569 -16.06 -26.47 19.14
N ASP A 570 -16.55 -26.51 20.37
CA ASP A 570 -16.39 -27.67 21.25
C ASP A 570 -17.08 -28.94 20.71
N SER A 571 -18.01 -28.80 19.77
CA SER A 571 -18.81 -29.90 19.23
C SER A 571 -18.54 -30.19 17.75
N ALA A 572 -18.10 -29.20 16.98
CA ALA A 572 -17.96 -29.34 15.54
C ALA A 572 -16.74 -28.60 14.97
N LEU A 573 -16.13 -29.22 13.97
CA LEU A 573 -15.10 -28.69 13.10
C LEU A 573 -15.73 -28.38 11.73
N ILE A 574 -15.92 -27.11 11.42
CA ILE A 574 -16.40 -26.67 10.11
C ILE A 574 -15.24 -26.74 9.14
N VAL A 575 -15.42 -27.37 7.98
CA VAL A 575 -14.41 -27.53 6.95
C VAL A 575 -14.90 -27.08 5.58
N SER A 576 -14.00 -26.67 4.69
CA SER A 576 -14.29 -26.55 3.26
C SER A 576 -13.62 -27.67 2.48
N ARG A 577 -14.11 -27.95 1.27
CA ARG A 577 -13.52 -28.92 0.35
C ARG A 577 -13.29 -28.30 -1.02
N GLY A 578 -12.06 -28.45 -1.52
CA GLY A 578 -11.65 -27.98 -2.84
C GLY A 578 -11.99 -28.97 -3.95
N GLY A 579 -12.65 -28.49 -5.01
CA GLY A 579 -13.07 -29.24 -6.19
C GLY A 579 -13.75 -28.29 -7.19
N PRO A 580 -14.27 -28.78 -8.34
CA PRO A 580 -14.94 -27.94 -9.35
C PRO A 580 -16.22 -27.23 -8.84
N PHE A 581 -16.66 -27.56 -7.62
CA PHE A 581 -17.69 -26.85 -6.88
C PHE A 581 -17.19 -26.59 -5.46
N SER A 582 -17.25 -25.34 -4.99
CA SER A 582 -16.92 -25.01 -3.60
C SER A 582 -17.94 -25.63 -2.65
N GLN A 583 -17.46 -26.42 -1.69
CA GLN A 583 -18.29 -27.09 -0.68
C GLN A 583 -17.95 -26.65 0.74
N LEU A 584 -18.99 -26.49 1.56
CA LEU A 584 -18.92 -26.25 3.00
C LEU A 584 -19.38 -27.52 3.74
N GLN A 585 -18.65 -27.98 4.75
CA GLN A 585 -18.89 -29.23 5.49
C GLN A 585 -18.64 -29.03 6.99
N ALA A 586 -19.15 -29.92 7.85
CA ALA A 586 -18.82 -29.96 9.28
C ALA A 586 -18.51 -31.39 9.74
N LEU A 587 -17.60 -31.55 10.71
CA LEU A 587 -17.18 -32.81 11.36
C LEU A 587 -17.41 -32.74 12.87
N ASP A 588 -17.74 -33.85 13.53
CA ASP A 588 -17.84 -33.93 14.99
C ASP A 588 -16.45 -33.81 15.65
N ALA A 589 -16.31 -32.93 16.63
CA ALA A 589 -15.03 -32.62 17.27
C ALA A 589 -14.45 -33.81 18.07
N ALA A 590 -15.30 -34.59 18.73
CA ALA A 590 -14.87 -35.70 19.58
C ALA A 590 -14.47 -36.95 18.79
N SER A 591 -15.14 -37.24 17.67
CA SER A 591 -15.00 -38.49 16.90
C SER A 591 -14.50 -38.31 15.46
N GLY A 592 -14.56 -37.09 14.91
CA GLY A 592 -14.12 -36.77 13.55
C GLY A 592 -15.07 -37.22 12.43
N VAL A 593 -16.32 -37.62 12.75
CA VAL A 593 -17.34 -38.10 11.79
C VAL A 593 -18.06 -36.93 11.09
N ASP A 594 -18.50 -37.09 9.84
CA ASP A 594 -19.20 -36.03 9.09
C ASP A 594 -20.57 -35.70 9.70
N LEU A 595 -20.85 -34.42 9.92
CA LEU A 595 -22.14 -33.90 10.38
C LEU A 595 -23.03 -33.48 9.20
N TRP A 596 -22.53 -32.64 8.27
CA TRP A 596 -23.25 -32.20 7.07
C TRP A 596 -22.33 -31.62 5.99
N GLN A 597 -22.85 -31.45 4.76
CA GLN A 597 -22.13 -30.87 3.61
C GLN A 597 -23.07 -30.10 2.65
N GLN A 598 -22.60 -29.01 2.04
CA GLN A 598 -23.35 -28.13 1.15
C GLN A 598 -22.52 -27.67 -0.07
N SER A 599 -23.13 -27.71 -1.26
CA SER A 599 -22.58 -27.10 -2.48
C SER A 599 -23.02 -25.64 -2.65
N LEU A 600 -22.10 -24.75 -3.05
CA LEU A 600 -22.38 -23.34 -3.30
C LEU A 600 -22.75 -23.06 -4.77
N PRO A 601 -23.60 -22.05 -5.07
CA PRO A 601 -23.90 -21.63 -6.45
C PRO A 601 -22.64 -21.23 -7.25
N ALA A 602 -22.62 -21.53 -8.54
CA ALA A 602 -21.47 -21.29 -9.43
C ALA A 602 -21.09 -19.80 -9.60
N ASN A 603 -22.02 -18.87 -9.35
CA ASN A 603 -21.81 -17.41 -9.39
C ASN A 603 -21.70 -16.78 -7.99
N SER A 604 -21.58 -17.62 -6.96
CA SER A 604 -21.44 -17.18 -5.57
C SER A 604 -20.04 -17.44 -5.08
N THR A 605 -19.60 -16.54 -4.24
CA THR A 605 -18.40 -16.74 -3.43
C THR A 605 -18.80 -16.75 -1.98
N LEU A 606 -18.05 -17.48 -1.15
CA LEU A 606 -18.15 -17.46 0.31
C LEU A 606 -17.06 -16.53 0.87
N PRO A 607 -17.33 -15.22 1.03
CA PRO A 607 -16.36 -14.27 1.52
C PRO A 607 -15.86 -14.54 2.94
N ALA A 608 -16.67 -15.09 3.86
CA ALA A 608 -16.20 -15.45 5.20
C ALA A 608 -17.15 -16.39 5.94
N ALA A 609 -16.62 -17.09 6.96
CA ALA A 609 -17.40 -17.78 7.98
C ALA A 609 -16.84 -17.53 9.40
N ILE A 610 -17.70 -17.45 10.41
CA ILE A 610 -17.31 -17.30 11.83
C ILE A 610 -18.14 -18.27 12.67
N ALA A 611 -17.48 -19.02 13.57
CA ALA A 611 -18.18 -19.76 14.61
C ALA A 611 -18.74 -18.79 15.65
N ALA A 612 -20.05 -18.77 15.80
CA ALA A 612 -20.73 -18.08 16.86
C ALA A 612 -20.36 -18.69 18.21
N ALA A 613 -20.43 -17.89 19.29
CA ALA A 613 -20.14 -18.37 20.63
C ALA A 613 -21.04 -19.53 21.07
N ASN A 614 -22.22 -19.68 20.46
CA ASN A 614 -23.14 -20.79 20.72
C ASN A 614 -22.92 -22.02 19.82
N GLY A 615 -21.85 -22.02 19.01
CA GLY A 615 -21.48 -23.11 18.11
C GLY A 615 -21.91 -22.94 16.66
N ASP A 616 -22.87 -22.05 16.35
CA ASP A 616 -23.40 -21.83 14.99
C ASP A 616 -22.38 -21.20 14.02
N VAL A 617 -22.75 -21.08 12.75
CA VAL A 617 -21.89 -20.50 11.71
C VAL A 617 -22.54 -19.29 11.09
N PHE A 618 -21.90 -18.11 11.17
CA PHE A 618 -22.24 -16.96 10.33
C PHE A 618 -21.43 -17.00 9.05
N SER A 619 -22.05 -16.73 7.91
CA SER A 619 -21.37 -16.54 6.64
C SER A 619 -21.89 -15.31 5.89
N VAL A 620 -21.02 -14.67 5.13
CA VAL A 620 -21.40 -13.64 4.16
C VAL A 620 -21.17 -14.20 2.77
N ARG A 621 -22.06 -13.87 1.84
CA ARG A 621 -22.09 -14.31 0.44
C ARG A 621 -22.32 -13.12 -0.48
N GLN A 622 -21.56 -13.05 -1.56
CA GLN A 622 -21.73 -12.02 -2.59
C GLN A 622 -22.10 -12.67 -3.91
N PHE A 623 -22.99 -12.02 -4.64
CA PHE A 623 -23.50 -12.51 -5.92
C PHE A 623 -24.04 -11.35 -6.77
N SER A 624 -24.22 -11.65 -8.06
CA SER A 624 -24.76 -10.72 -9.06
C SER A 624 -26.20 -11.07 -9.40
N VAL A 625 -27.08 -10.06 -9.41
CA VAL A 625 -28.48 -10.18 -9.84
C VAL A 625 -28.79 -9.09 -10.84
N SER A 626 -29.12 -9.46 -12.07
CA SER A 626 -29.47 -8.51 -13.15
C SER A 626 -28.43 -7.40 -13.36
N GLY A 627 -27.14 -7.71 -13.15
CA GLY A 627 -26.04 -6.74 -13.27
C GLY A 627 -25.78 -5.88 -12.02
N LEU A 628 -26.59 -6.00 -10.96
CA LEU A 628 -26.39 -5.32 -9.69
C LEU A 628 -25.73 -6.24 -8.66
N PHE A 629 -24.71 -5.73 -7.97
CA PHE A 629 -24.05 -6.45 -6.89
C PHE A 629 -24.85 -6.37 -5.60
N LYS A 630 -25.02 -7.53 -4.96
CA LYS A 630 -25.73 -7.69 -3.69
C LYS A 630 -24.87 -8.48 -2.70
N SER A 631 -25.12 -8.22 -1.42
CA SER A 631 -24.46 -8.90 -0.31
C SER A 631 -25.52 -9.56 0.57
N GLU A 632 -25.36 -10.86 0.83
CA GLU A 632 -26.18 -11.62 1.75
C GLU A 632 -25.36 -12.06 2.94
N ILE A 633 -25.96 -12.03 4.12
CA ILE A 633 -25.38 -12.56 5.34
C ILE A 633 -26.33 -13.66 5.82
N ASP A 634 -25.81 -14.84 6.13
CA ASP A 634 -26.58 -15.96 6.65
C ASP A 634 -25.97 -16.54 7.92
N ARG A 635 -26.83 -17.10 8.79
CA ARG A 635 -26.43 -17.91 9.94
C ARG A 635 -26.92 -19.34 9.73
N ARG A 636 -26.13 -20.33 10.14
CA ARG A 636 -26.42 -21.76 10.03
C ARG A 636 -26.19 -22.49 11.33
N GLU A 637 -27.01 -23.51 11.59
CA GLU A 637 -26.80 -24.42 12.72
C GLU A 637 -25.59 -25.32 12.44
N ALA A 638 -24.65 -25.40 13.38
CA ALA A 638 -23.40 -26.16 13.15
C ALA A 638 -23.56 -27.68 13.17
N GLY A 639 -24.62 -28.20 13.79
CA GLY A 639 -24.89 -29.65 13.79
C GLY A 639 -25.56 -30.16 12.51
N THR A 640 -26.32 -29.32 11.81
CA THR A 640 -27.18 -29.74 10.68
C THR A 640 -26.92 -29.00 9.37
N GLY A 641 -26.28 -27.83 9.42
CA GLY A 641 -26.00 -26.97 8.27
C GLY A 641 -27.21 -26.18 7.77
N LEU A 642 -28.36 -26.30 8.44
CA LEU A 642 -29.59 -25.62 8.07
C LEU A 642 -29.46 -24.10 8.23
N PRO A 643 -29.87 -23.29 7.23
CA PRO A 643 -29.90 -21.84 7.36
C PRO A 643 -30.95 -21.43 8.39
N LEU A 644 -30.50 -20.73 9.44
CA LEU A 644 -31.36 -20.16 10.47
C LEU A 644 -31.98 -18.84 9.98
N TRP A 645 -31.19 -18.01 9.30
CA TRP A 645 -31.69 -16.79 8.64
C TRP A 645 -30.74 -16.34 7.54
N ILE A 646 -31.26 -15.49 6.64
CA ILE A 646 -30.51 -14.80 5.58
C ILE A 646 -31.01 -13.35 5.53
N THR A 647 -30.11 -12.36 5.51
CA THR A 647 -30.45 -10.95 5.44
C THR A 647 -29.65 -10.21 4.38
N ARG A 648 -30.21 -9.13 3.83
CA ARG A 648 -29.64 -8.33 2.74
C ARG A 648 -29.71 -6.84 3.10
N PRO A 649 -28.63 -6.25 3.63
CA PRO A 649 -28.62 -4.83 3.99
C PRO A 649 -28.62 -3.91 2.76
N GLY A 650 -29.44 -2.86 2.78
CA GLY A 650 -29.52 -1.80 1.76
C GLY A 650 -30.77 -1.83 0.87
N PRO A 651 -31.13 -0.71 0.19
CA PRO A 651 -32.30 -0.64 -0.69
C PRO A 651 -32.25 -1.62 -1.89
N ALA A 652 -33.43 -2.00 -2.39
CA ALA A 652 -33.57 -2.98 -3.47
C ALA A 652 -32.87 -2.57 -4.78
N ASN A 653 -32.83 -1.28 -5.08
CA ASN A 653 -32.23 -0.74 -6.30
C ASN A 653 -30.77 -0.31 -6.13
N ASP A 654 -30.25 -0.33 -4.90
CA ASP A 654 -28.90 0.13 -4.62
C ASP A 654 -27.85 -0.92 -5.01
N VAL A 655 -26.71 -0.43 -5.45
CA VAL A 655 -25.52 -1.25 -5.58
C VAL A 655 -24.82 -1.28 -4.23
N VAL A 656 -24.90 -2.43 -3.54
CA VAL A 656 -24.28 -2.63 -2.22
C VAL A 656 -23.01 -3.42 -2.41
N ARG A 657 -21.89 -2.74 -2.18
CA ARG A 657 -20.56 -3.32 -2.38
C ARG A 657 -19.78 -3.31 -1.08
N THR A 658 -18.76 -4.16 -1.07
CA THR A 658 -17.75 -4.26 -0.01
C THR A 658 -18.36 -4.52 1.37
N PRO A 659 -19.10 -5.63 1.53
CA PRO A 659 -19.69 -5.96 2.82
C PRO A 659 -18.59 -6.26 3.82
N VAL A 660 -18.69 -5.66 5.00
CA VAL A 660 -17.90 -6.03 6.17
C VAL A 660 -18.85 -6.29 7.30
N PHE A 661 -18.62 -7.38 8.02
CA PHE A 661 -19.35 -7.67 9.25
C PHE A 661 -18.38 -8.11 10.35
N ALA A 662 -18.68 -7.70 11.57
CA ALA A 662 -17.93 -8.05 12.76
C ALA A 662 -18.89 -8.46 13.87
N ALA A 663 -18.52 -9.49 14.63
CA ALA A 663 -19.20 -9.80 15.87
C ALA A 663 -18.91 -8.70 16.90
N LEU A 664 -19.97 -8.14 17.46
CA LEU A 664 -19.93 -7.23 18.60
C LEU A 664 -19.78 -8.03 19.90
N PRO A 665 -19.26 -7.44 20.98
CA PRO A 665 -19.12 -8.13 22.27
C PRO A 665 -20.43 -8.74 22.82
N GLY A 666 -21.59 -8.21 22.41
CA GLY A 666 -22.91 -8.74 22.75
C GLY A 666 -23.42 -9.85 21.83
N GLY A 667 -22.64 -10.32 20.86
CA GLY A 667 -22.99 -11.37 19.90
C GLY A 667 -23.57 -10.88 18.57
N ASP A 668 -24.16 -9.69 18.53
CA ASP A 668 -24.70 -9.06 17.30
C ASP A 668 -23.64 -8.80 16.23
N LEU A 669 -24.09 -8.49 15.01
CA LEU A 669 -23.22 -8.15 13.90
C LEU A 669 -23.31 -6.66 13.57
N LEU A 670 -22.18 -5.98 13.39
CA LEU A 670 -22.14 -4.66 12.78
C LEU A 670 -21.78 -4.78 11.30
N PHE A 671 -22.70 -4.40 10.43
CA PHE A 671 -22.52 -4.35 8.98
C PHE A 671 -22.21 -2.94 8.50
N THR A 672 -21.20 -2.79 7.65
CA THR A 672 -20.98 -1.55 6.91
C THR A 672 -20.71 -1.81 5.44
N ALA A 673 -21.17 -0.88 4.60
CA ALA A 673 -21.02 -0.94 3.17
C ALA A 673 -21.09 0.47 2.55
N ARG A 674 -21.01 0.51 1.21
CA ARG A 674 -21.25 1.72 0.43
C ARG A 674 -22.48 1.53 -0.43
N THR A 675 -23.24 2.61 -0.59
CA THR A 675 -24.42 2.66 -1.46
C THR A 675 -24.24 3.71 -2.55
N TYR A 676 -24.78 3.37 -3.72
CA TYR A 676 -24.85 4.24 -4.88
C TYR A 676 -26.32 4.35 -5.29
N SER A 677 -26.85 5.57 -5.24
CA SER A 677 -28.23 5.87 -5.68
C SER A 677 -28.30 5.93 -7.20
N THR A 678 -29.38 5.41 -7.77
CA THR A 678 -29.69 5.53 -9.21
C THR A 678 -30.55 6.75 -9.54
N ASP A 679 -30.69 7.71 -8.61
CA ASP A 679 -31.54 8.90 -8.80
C ASP A 679 -30.95 9.83 -9.89
N PRO A 680 -31.66 10.06 -11.02
CA PRO A 680 -31.12 10.74 -12.20
C PRO A 680 -30.71 12.21 -11.97
N ASN A 681 -31.15 12.84 -10.88
CA ASN A 681 -30.76 14.21 -10.52
C ASN A 681 -29.57 14.29 -9.53
N SER A 682 -29.09 13.15 -9.01
CA SER A 682 -27.87 13.11 -8.22
C SER A 682 -26.77 12.47 -9.05
N SER A 683 -25.83 13.28 -9.53
CA SER A 683 -24.59 12.79 -10.14
C SER A 683 -23.82 11.92 -9.13
N TYR A 684 -23.96 10.59 -9.23
CA TYR A 684 -23.09 9.53 -8.68
C TYR A 684 -22.52 9.70 -7.25
N ALA A 685 -23.15 10.47 -6.37
CA ALA A 685 -22.62 10.73 -5.03
C ALA A 685 -22.75 9.48 -4.14
N SER A 686 -21.61 8.87 -3.78
CA SER A 686 -21.55 7.73 -2.87
C SER A 686 -22.02 8.12 -1.47
N ARG A 687 -22.75 7.24 -0.80
CA ARG A 687 -23.20 7.45 0.58
C ARG A 687 -22.73 6.33 1.50
N PRO A 688 -22.47 6.63 2.78
CA PRO A 688 -22.20 5.59 3.75
C PRO A 688 -23.45 4.78 4.08
N LEU A 689 -23.28 3.46 4.22
CA LEU A 689 -24.29 2.57 4.77
C LEU A 689 -23.72 1.83 5.98
N TRP A 690 -24.36 1.95 7.14
CA TRP A 690 -24.04 1.14 8.30
C TRP A 690 -25.30 0.66 9.00
N ALA A 691 -25.24 -0.56 9.51
CA ALA A 691 -26.37 -1.25 10.10
C ALA A 691 -25.90 -2.20 11.19
N ARG A 692 -26.63 -2.24 12.30
CA ARG A 692 -26.49 -3.30 13.30
C ARG A 692 -27.52 -4.40 13.00
N ILE A 693 -27.07 -5.65 13.00
CA ILE A 693 -27.85 -6.84 12.69
C ILE A 693 -27.87 -7.73 13.93
N ASN A 694 -29.07 -8.07 14.37
CA ASN A 694 -29.28 -8.99 15.47
C ASN A 694 -28.76 -10.38 15.10
N ALA A 695 -27.85 -10.93 15.91
CA ALA A 695 -27.24 -12.22 15.58
C ALA A 695 -28.24 -13.38 15.61
N ASN A 696 -29.30 -13.29 16.40
CA ASN A 696 -30.29 -14.36 16.58
C ASN A 696 -31.39 -14.35 15.51
N SER A 697 -31.92 -13.18 15.17
CA SER A 697 -33.03 -13.07 14.22
C SER A 697 -32.63 -12.67 12.80
N GLY A 698 -31.40 -12.16 12.60
CA GLY A 698 -30.99 -11.53 11.34
C GLY A 698 -31.68 -10.20 11.05
N GLN A 699 -32.46 -9.68 12.00
CA GLN A 699 -33.15 -8.39 11.89
C GLN A 699 -32.14 -7.24 11.92
N ILE A 700 -32.34 -6.25 11.05
CA ILE A 700 -31.59 -4.99 11.08
C ILE A 700 -32.20 -4.10 12.18
N GLU A 701 -31.45 -3.88 13.26
CA GLU A 701 -31.88 -3.09 14.43
C GLU A 701 -31.96 -1.60 14.10
N TRP A 702 -30.98 -1.10 13.34
CA TRP A 702 -30.99 0.24 12.77
C TRP A 702 -30.13 0.26 11.50
N ILE A 703 -30.40 1.24 10.64
CA ILE A 703 -29.66 1.47 9.39
C ILE A 703 -29.59 2.96 9.10
N HIS A 704 -28.39 3.45 8.77
CA HIS A 704 -28.14 4.85 8.44
C HIS A 704 -27.63 5.01 7.00
N ASN A 705 -28.22 5.97 6.29
CA ASN A 705 -27.89 6.33 4.90
C ASN A 705 -28.18 7.84 4.64
N PRO A 706 -27.38 8.77 5.22
CA PRO A 706 -27.68 10.21 5.23
C PRO A 706 -27.62 10.88 3.84
N LEU A 707 -28.43 11.95 3.64
CA LEU A 707 -28.45 12.76 2.41
C LEU A 707 -27.27 13.76 2.35
N PRO A 708 -26.79 14.16 1.16
CA PRO A 708 -25.76 15.20 1.02
C PRO A 708 -26.38 16.61 1.10
N THR A 709 -26.14 17.38 2.17
CA THR A 709 -26.56 18.80 2.29
C THR A 709 -25.41 19.68 2.78
N ARG A 710 -25.00 20.70 1.98
CA ARG A 710 -23.94 21.74 2.19
C ARG A 710 -22.57 21.30 2.76
N ASP A 711 -22.53 20.39 3.72
CA ASP A 711 -21.37 19.63 4.18
C ASP A 711 -21.62 18.13 3.91
N ARG A 712 -20.85 17.52 3.00
CA ARG A 712 -21.17 16.18 2.44
C ARG A 712 -20.39 15.05 3.15
N TRP A 713 -21.08 14.14 3.85
CA TRP A 713 -20.50 12.91 4.44
C TRP A 713 -20.36 11.78 3.40
N MET A 714 -19.18 11.15 3.33
CA MET A 714 -18.87 10.15 2.28
C MET A 714 -18.83 8.69 2.76
N THR A 715 -18.22 8.41 3.92
CA THR A 715 -18.09 7.03 4.46
C THR A 715 -18.08 7.00 6.00
N VAL A 716 -18.56 5.91 6.60
CA VAL A 716 -18.40 5.57 8.03
C VAL A 716 -17.97 4.10 8.11
N ARG A 717 -16.88 3.80 8.82
CA ARG A 717 -16.35 2.43 8.96
C ARG A 717 -15.89 2.14 10.39
N PRO A 718 -16.26 0.98 10.96
CA PRO A 718 -15.83 0.60 12.30
C PRO A 718 -14.34 0.26 12.31
N ILE A 719 -13.66 0.63 13.39
CA ILE A 719 -12.26 0.28 13.63
C ILE A 719 -12.09 -0.55 14.91
N GLY A 720 -10.89 -1.11 15.12
CA GLY A 720 -10.56 -1.87 16.33
C GLY A 720 -10.71 -1.04 17.60
N GLY A 721 -11.15 -1.67 18.69
CA GLY A 721 -11.57 -0.97 19.90
C GLY A 721 -13.09 -0.82 19.94
N ALA A 722 -13.73 -1.52 20.86
CA ALA A 722 -15.15 -1.37 21.16
C ALA A 722 -15.32 -1.42 22.67
N THR A 723 -16.12 -0.50 23.18
CA THR A 723 -16.68 -0.65 24.52
C THR A 723 -18.08 -1.26 24.38
N PRO A 724 -18.71 -1.70 25.48
CA PRO A 724 -20.08 -2.20 25.42
C PRO A 724 -21.10 -1.23 24.79
N SER A 725 -20.83 0.08 24.82
CA SER A 725 -21.76 1.13 24.35
C SER A 725 -21.31 1.86 23.08
N LYS A 726 -20.03 1.80 22.71
CA LYS A 726 -19.51 2.60 21.59
C LYS A 726 -18.58 1.81 20.68
N LYS A 727 -18.62 2.18 19.41
CA LYS A 727 -17.68 1.70 18.41
C LYS A 727 -16.99 2.89 17.77
N TRP A 728 -15.67 2.93 17.84
CA TRP A 728 -14.90 3.94 17.13
C TRP A 728 -15.11 3.82 15.63
N ALA A 729 -15.24 4.96 14.96
CA ALA A 729 -15.37 5.03 13.53
C ALA A 729 -14.63 6.22 12.93
N ARG A 730 -14.33 6.06 11.65
CA ARG A 730 -13.74 7.11 10.85
C ARG A 730 -14.82 7.80 10.01
N SER A 731 -14.71 9.12 9.92
CA SER A 731 -15.67 9.95 9.19
C SER A 731 -14.97 10.99 8.29
N LEU A 732 -15.59 11.33 7.15
CA LEU A 732 -15.02 12.16 6.07
C LEU A 732 -16.03 13.24 5.61
N ARG A 733 -15.59 14.53 5.52
CA ARG A 733 -16.39 15.72 5.11
C ARG A 733 -15.68 16.70 4.13
N TYR A 734 -16.44 17.58 3.48
CA TYR A 734 -15.97 18.74 2.68
C TYR A 734 -16.40 20.10 3.31
N LEU A 735 -15.52 21.10 3.36
CA LEU A 735 -15.77 22.51 3.76
C LEU A 735 -15.70 23.46 2.55
N ASP A 736 -16.63 24.41 2.45
CA ASP A 736 -16.76 25.35 1.32
C ASP A 736 -16.13 26.73 1.67
N ASP A 737 -15.10 27.14 0.94
CA ASP A 737 -14.61 28.52 0.90
C ASP A 737 -15.43 29.30 -0.13
N SER A 738 -15.83 30.53 0.20
CA SER A 738 -16.48 31.50 -0.69
C SER A 738 -15.89 31.63 -2.10
N ASP A 739 -14.63 31.24 -2.32
CA ASP A 739 -13.96 31.22 -3.63
C ASP A 739 -14.09 29.88 -4.40
N GLY A 740 -14.99 28.99 -3.99
CA GLY A 740 -15.33 27.76 -4.72
C GLY A 740 -14.27 26.65 -4.61
N ARG A 741 -13.47 26.66 -3.54
CA ARG A 741 -12.48 25.63 -3.26
C ARG A 741 -12.95 24.75 -2.10
N TYR A 742 -13.21 23.48 -2.40
CA TYR A 742 -13.60 22.50 -1.39
C TYR A 742 -12.38 21.98 -0.62
N GLU A 743 -12.49 21.90 0.70
CA GLU A 743 -11.49 21.28 1.56
C GLU A 743 -11.99 19.97 2.18
N GLU A 744 -11.33 18.86 1.87
CA GLU A 744 -11.55 17.55 2.51
C GLU A 744 -10.93 17.52 3.90
N ARG A 745 -11.70 17.13 4.92
CA ARG A 745 -11.19 16.94 6.29
C ARG A 745 -11.64 15.60 6.88
N TYR A 746 -10.72 14.88 7.51
CA TYR A 746 -10.95 13.60 8.18
C TYR A 746 -10.92 13.81 9.68
N ALA A 747 -11.86 13.16 10.38
CA ALA A 747 -11.94 13.21 11.83
C ALA A 747 -12.21 11.81 12.40
N LEU A 748 -11.64 11.57 13.58
CA LEU A 748 -12.08 10.49 14.46
C LEU A 748 -13.40 10.89 15.12
N THR A 749 -14.33 9.93 15.15
CA THR A 749 -15.63 10.06 15.82
C THR A 749 -16.04 8.72 16.45
N GLU A 750 -17.04 8.73 17.31
CA GLU A 750 -17.59 7.53 17.92
C GLU A 750 -18.99 7.25 17.36
N ILE A 751 -19.27 6.00 16.97
CA ILE A 751 -20.64 5.51 16.71
C ILE A 751 -21.22 5.03 18.04
N ASP A 752 -22.32 5.62 18.46
CA ASP A 752 -23.12 5.09 19.56
C ASP A 752 -23.81 3.79 19.11
N LEU A 753 -23.54 2.67 19.79
CA LEU A 753 -24.09 1.36 19.40
C LEU A 753 -25.59 1.23 19.70
N ALA A 754 -26.17 2.15 20.50
CA ALA A 754 -27.58 2.16 20.83
C ALA A 754 -28.44 2.68 19.66
N ASP A 755 -28.02 3.77 19.00
CA ASP A 755 -28.82 4.46 17.98
C ASP A 755 -28.09 4.80 16.67
N GLY A 756 -26.76 4.62 16.62
CA GLY A 756 -25.92 4.86 15.45
C GLY A 756 -25.47 6.31 15.24
N SER A 757 -25.66 7.21 16.23
CA SER A 757 -25.25 8.62 16.18
C SER A 757 -23.73 8.85 16.30
N LEU A 758 -23.24 10.06 15.95
CA LEU A 758 -21.81 10.44 15.89
C LEU A 758 -21.45 11.61 16.86
N SER A 759 -20.23 11.62 17.45
CA SER A 759 -19.71 12.61 18.43
C SER A 759 -18.69 13.66 17.87
N ALA A 760 -18.14 14.58 18.70
CA ALA A 760 -17.31 15.75 18.32
C ALA A 760 -15.87 15.44 17.83
N GLU A 761 -15.29 16.32 16.98
CA GLU A 761 -14.06 16.09 16.20
C GLU A 761 -12.75 16.49 16.92
N HIS A 762 -11.65 15.75 16.69
CA HIS A 762 -10.31 15.99 17.27
C HIS A 762 -9.22 15.98 16.16
N LEU A 763 -8.20 16.88 16.21
CA LEU A 763 -7.15 17.06 15.18
C LEU A 763 -5.72 16.66 15.67
N TYR A 764 -4.80 16.39 14.73
CA TYR A 764 -3.52 15.67 14.90
C TYR A 764 -2.26 16.52 14.51
N VAL A 765 -1.08 16.33 15.14
CA VAL A 765 0.19 17.11 14.88
C VAL A 765 1.47 16.20 14.81
N GLN A 766 2.49 16.55 13.98
CA GLN A 766 3.75 15.81 13.66
C GLN A 766 5.07 16.59 14.03
N GLU A 767 6.21 15.91 14.25
CA GLU A 767 7.56 16.38 14.71
C GLU A 767 8.46 17.01 13.58
N LEU A 768 9.46 17.86 13.92
CA LEU A 768 9.86 19.09 13.18
C LEU A 768 11.30 19.16 12.60
N ASP A 769 11.71 18.26 11.68
CA ASP A 769 13.05 18.30 11.01
C ASP A 769 13.02 18.47 9.46
N LEU A 770 11.93 19.02 8.90
CA LEU A 770 11.76 19.28 7.45
C LEU A 770 11.64 20.78 7.14
N PRO A 771 12.21 21.31 6.03
CA PRO A 771 12.09 22.74 5.66
C PRO A 771 10.65 23.11 5.25
N LEU A 772 10.20 24.27 5.74
CA LEU A 772 8.83 24.80 5.66
C LEU A 772 8.36 25.34 4.29
N SER A 773 8.83 24.79 3.17
CA SER A 773 8.54 25.38 1.84
C SER A 773 7.71 24.52 0.87
N ALA A 774 7.10 23.42 1.30
CA ALA A 774 6.23 22.59 0.44
C ALA A 774 4.73 22.77 0.78
N PRO A 775 3.93 23.41 -0.08
CA PRO A 775 2.48 23.55 0.12
C PRO A 775 1.75 22.26 -0.31
N GLY A 776 1.21 21.48 0.64
CA GLY A 776 0.36 20.31 0.34
C GLY A 776 -0.25 19.65 1.59
N ARG A 777 -1.59 19.57 1.67
CA ARG A 777 -2.40 19.02 2.78
C ARG A 777 -2.09 17.52 3.04
N ILE A 778 -1.75 17.13 4.28
CA ILE A 778 -1.39 15.74 4.70
C ILE A 778 -2.61 15.03 5.36
N LEU A 779 -2.86 13.74 5.06
CA LEU A 779 -3.98 12.93 5.55
C LEU A 779 -3.58 11.77 6.47
N VAL A 780 -4.12 11.77 7.69
CA VAL A 780 -3.78 10.83 8.77
C VAL A 780 -4.99 9.94 9.11
N SER A 781 -4.75 8.65 9.43
CA SER A 781 -5.73 7.57 9.64
C SER A 781 -5.48 6.87 10.98
N VAL A 782 -6.50 6.29 11.62
CA VAL A 782 -6.36 5.62 12.91
C VAL A 782 -6.92 4.20 12.80
N SER A 783 -6.13 3.19 13.18
CA SER A 783 -6.43 1.75 12.96
C SER A 783 -6.98 1.04 14.18
N ALA A 784 -6.55 1.45 15.38
CA ALA A 784 -7.12 1.03 16.65
C ALA A 784 -6.98 2.16 17.68
N VAL A 785 -7.91 2.22 18.63
CA VAL A 785 -7.83 3.13 19.78
C VAL A 785 -7.87 2.28 21.04
N ALA A 786 -6.84 2.42 21.89
CA ALA A 786 -6.79 1.76 23.19
C ALA A 786 -7.87 2.33 24.13
N GLY A 787 -8.16 1.60 25.21
CA GLY A 787 -9.23 1.99 26.14
C GLY A 787 -9.02 3.34 26.86
N ASP A 788 -7.79 3.85 26.87
CA ASP A 788 -7.38 5.12 27.48
C ASP A 788 -7.34 6.31 26.50
N GLY A 789 -7.71 6.09 25.23
CA GLY A 789 -7.71 7.12 24.19
C GLY A 789 -6.39 7.25 23.43
N ALA A 790 -5.39 6.39 23.69
CA ALA A 790 -4.20 6.29 22.86
C ALA A 790 -4.60 5.75 21.47
N ALA A 791 -4.37 6.55 20.44
CA ALA A 791 -4.68 6.20 19.07
C ALA A 791 -3.45 5.58 18.40
N LEU A 792 -3.60 4.39 17.81
CA LEU A 792 -2.65 3.86 16.85
C LEU A 792 -2.85 4.64 15.55
N VAL A 793 -2.00 5.65 15.36
CA VAL A 793 -2.09 6.55 14.22
C VAL A 793 -1.20 6.06 13.09
N GLU A 794 -1.81 6.00 11.92
CA GLU A 794 -1.25 5.64 10.64
C GLU A 794 -1.19 6.94 9.82
N ASN A 795 -0.01 7.52 9.67
CA ASN A 795 0.18 8.58 8.68
C ASN A 795 0.22 7.92 7.31
N ARG A 796 -0.91 7.93 6.60
CA ARG A 796 -1.05 7.25 5.32
C ARG A 796 -0.16 7.83 4.23
N ALA A 797 0.24 9.09 4.33
CA ALA A 797 1.18 9.65 3.37
C ALA A 797 2.60 9.06 3.48
N LEU A 798 2.96 8.50 4.65
CA LEU A 798 4.32 8.07 4.99
C LEU A 798 4.42 6.62 5.54
N ASN A 799 3.30 5.88 5.65
CA ASN A 799 3.15 4.54 6.29
C ASN A 799 3.77 4.28 7.65
N ALA A 800 4.30 5.30 8.28
CA ALA A 800 4.77 5.14 9.63
C ALA A 800 3.55 4.78 10.49
N VAL A 801 3.50 3.53 10.96
CA VAL A 801 2.63 3.07 12.05
C VAL A 801 3.54 2.90 13.26
N GLY A 802 3.22 3.60 14.33
CA GLY A 802 4.11 3.70 15.50
C GLY A 802 5.01 4.94 15.50
N LEU A 803 4.58 6.04 14.86
CA LEU A 803 5.07 7.35 15.29
C LEU A 803 4.83 7.45 16.82
N PRO A 804 5.77 8.02 17.60
CA PRO A 804 5.57 8.18 19.04
C PRO A 804 4.18 8.81 19.29
N PRO A 805 3.44 8.36 20.31
CA PRO A 805 2.02 8.67 20.47
C PRO A 805 1.78 10.19 20.39
N ALA A 806 1.11 10.64 19.34
CA ALA A 806 0.77 12.04 19.18
C ALA A 806 -0.24 12.44 20.26
N ARG A 807 0.07 13.48 21.03
CA ARG A 807 -0.91 14.07 21.95
C ARG A 807 -1.97 14.81 21.13
N LEU A 808 -3.23 14.40 21.26
CA LEU A 808 -4.38 15.06 20.62
C LEU A 808 -4.48 16.51 21.12
N GLN A 809 -4.45 17.50 20.22
CA GLN A 809 -4.62 18.91 20.58
C GLN A 809 -6.01 19.41 20.17
N ARG A 810 -6.61 20.24 21.02
CA ARG A 810 -7.87 20.93 20.70
C ARG A 810 -7.59 22.08 19.74
N TRP A 811 -8.19 22.03 18.56
CA TRP A 811 -8.30 23.18 17.66
C TRP A 811 -9.21 24.26 18.29
N PRO A 812 -9.07 25.57 17.94
CA PRO A 812 -10.06 26.57 18.33
C PRO A 812 -11.47 26.08 18.02
N ALA A 813 -12.41 26.40 18.92
CA ALA A 813 -13.81 26.16 18.64
C ALA A 813 -14.17 26.87 17.32
N VAL A 814 -15.09 26.27 16.56
CA VAL A 814 -15.58 26.81 15.29
C VAL A 814 -15.97 28.30 15.46
N GLY A 815 -15.15 29.25 14.97
CA GLY A 815 -15.43 30.71 14.93
C GLY A 815 -14.46 31.73 15.61
N ALA A 816 -13.14 31.50 15.76
CA ALA A 816 -12.19 32.44 16.43
C ALA A 816 -11.16 33.13 15.49
N ASP A 817 -10.67 34.35 15.84
CA ASP A 817 -9.94 35.28 14.94
C ASP A 817 -8.41 35.47 15.19
N SER A 818 -7.80 34.90 16.24
CA SER A 818 -6.36 35.06 16.54
C SER A 818 -5.73 33.82 17.18
N GLY A 819 -4.39 33.71 17.13
CA GLY A 819 -3.60 32.62 17.72
C GLY A 819 -3.04 32.89 19.13
N ASP A 820 -2.11 32.05 19.58
CA ASP A 820 -1.68 31.93 20.98
C ASP A 820 -0.51 32.85 21.37
N ILE A 821 0.40 33.24 20.46
CA ILE A 821 1.52 34.19 20.70
C ILE A 821 1.38 35.48 19.89
N VAL A 822 1.58 36.63 20.54
CA VAL A 822 1.46 37.97 19.93
C VAL A 822 2.67 38.86 20.25
N LEU A 823 3.32 39.44 19.23
CA LEU A 823 4.42 40.40 19.35
C LEU A 823 3.96 41.81 18.93
N ARG A 824 4.31 42.85 19.68
CA ARG A 824 3.90 44.24 19.41
C ARG A 824 5.01 45.24 19.71
N HIS A 825 5.26 46.20 18.82
CA HIS A 825 6.17 47.32 19.09
C HIS A 825 5.55 48.35 20.07
N LEU A 826 6.37 48.87 20.99
CA LEU A 826 6.00 49.92 21.94
C LEU A 826 6.69 51.24 21.58
N GLY A 827 5.98 52.13 20.87
CA GLY A 827 6.47 53.47 20.52
C GLY A 827 5.68 54.10 19.36
N ASP A 828 5.67 55.44 19.30
CA ASP A 828 4.72 56.17 18.43
C ASP A 828 5.32 56.71 17.10
N ALA A 829 6.59 56.46 16.77
CA ALA A 829 7.20 57.08 15.58
C ALA A 829 8.19 56.18 14.83
N ASP A 830 7.70 55.60 13.73
CA ASP A 830 8.53 55.13 12.62
C ASP A 830 8.70 56.25 11.58
N PRO A 831 9.92 56.53 11.09
CA PRO A 831 11.18 55.86 11.46
C PRO A 831 11.75 56.33 12.81
N ILE A 832 12.33 55.40 13.56
CA ILE A 832 13.04 55.67 14.82
C ILE A 832 14.35 56.41 14.48
N THR A 833 14.52 57.65 14.96
CA THR A 833 15.71 58.46 14.65
C THR A 833 16.68 58.60 15.81
N ALA A 834 17.98 58.40 15.55
CA ALA A 834 19.04 58.45 16.55
C ALA A 834 20.15 59.45 16.17
N LEU A 835 20.69 60.16 17.15
CA LEU A 835 21.82 61.10 16.95
C LEU A 835 23.20 60.45 17.14
N GLY A 836 23.24 59.19 17.56
CA GLY A 836 24.45 58.40 17.80
C GLY A 836 24.47 57.08 17.01
N PRO A 837 25.50 56.24 17.19
CA PRO A 837 25.68 54.98 16.45
C PRO A 837 24.68 53.87 16.82
N SER A 838 23.86 54.08 17.85
CA SER A 838 22.84 53.13 18.30
C SER A 838 21.60 53.82 18.86
N THR A 839 20.48 53.07 18.94
CA THR A 839 19.22 53.47 19.58
C THR A 839 18.54 52.30 20.26
N LEU A 840 17.71 52.57 21.26
CA LEU A 840 16.88 51.57 21.93
C LEU A 840 15.50 51.46 21.28
N VAL A 841 14.95 50.25 21.22
CA VAL A 841 13.61 49.91 20.73
C VAL A 841 12.96 48.90 21.66
N GLU A 842 11.65 49.04 21.90
CA GLU A 842 10.91 48.28 22.91
C GLU A 842 9.77 47.46 22.30
N PHE A 843 9.56 46.22 22.78
CA PHE A 843 8.51 45.31 22.32
C PHE A 843 7.79 44.64 23.49
N GLU A 844 6.51 44.30 23.28
CA GLU A 844 5.73 43.41 24.13
C GLU A 844 5.48 42.07 23.43
N LEU A 845 5.71 40.97 24.15
CA LEU A 845 5.43 39.61 23.72
C LEU A 845 4.42 38.97 24.68
N ALA A 846 3.26 38.56 24.17
CA ALA A 846 2.17 37.99 24.96
C ALA A 846 1.82 36.56 24.53
N ASN A 847 1.55 35.70 25.51
CA ASN A 847 0.86 34.42 25.32
C ASN A 847 -0.63 34.63 25.69
N THR A 848 -1.56 34.37 24.78
CA THR A 848 -3.01 34.49 25.02
C THR A 848 -3.65 33.17 25.50
N SER A 849 -2.91 32.06 25.42
CA SER A 849 -3.31 30.71 25.81
C SER A 849 -3.43 30.54 27.32
N THR A 850 -4.29 29.61 27.74
CA THR A 850 -4.34 29.14 29.14
C THR A 850 -3.25 28.14 29.49
N SER A 851 -2.40 27.78 28.53
CA SER A 851 -1.28 26.85 28.68
C SER A 851 0.06 27.60 28.59
N ALA A 852 1.11 27.06 29.23
CA ALA A 852 2.46 27.60 29.13
C ALA A 852 3.10 27.21 27.78
N VAL A 853 3.95 28.09 27.26
CA VAL A 853 4.74 27.93 26.04
C VAL A 853 6.22 28.10 26.37
N PRO A 854 6.94 27.02 26.73
CA PRO A 854 8.39 27.06 26.90
C PRO A 854 9.09 27.22 25.54
N GLY A 855 10.36 27.63 25.50
CA GLY A 855 11.25 27.53 24.33
C GLY A 855 10.98 28.52 23.20
N VAL A 856 10.33 29.65 23.45
CA VAL A 856 10.08 30.68 22.45
C VAL A 856 11.40 31.33 22.00
N VAL A 857 11.68 31.28 20.70
CA VAL A 857 12.86 31.87 20.09
C VAL A 857 12.54 33.29 19.64
N VAL A 858 13.20 34.28 20.25
CA VAL A 858 13.13 35.68 19.82
C VAL A 858 14.37 36.05 19.03
N GLY A 859 14.18 36.79 17.93
CA GLY A 859 15.28 37.07 17.02
C GLY A 859 15.15 38.39 16.26
N PHE A 860 16.27 38.82 15.68
CA PHE A 860 16.36 40.02 14.85
C PHE A 860 17.05 39.74 13.51
N SER A 861 16.52 40.33 12.44
CA SER A 861 17.18 40.34 11.13
C SER A 861 17.05 41.69 10.42
N SER A 862 18.09 42.07 9.67
CA SER A 862 18.15 43.28 8.83
C SER A 862 18.64 42.88 7.44
N PRO A 863 17.73 42.49 6.53
CA PRO A 863 18.10 41.84 5.27
C PRO A 863 19.01 42.67 4.37
N ASP A 864 18.81 43.99 4.34
CA ASP A 864 19.39 44.85 3.29
C ASP A 864 20.44 45.85 3.79
N ASP A 865 20.35 46.29 5.06
CA ASP A 865 21.10 47.46 5.53
C ASP A 865 22.18 47.15 6.59
N GLY A 866 22.34 45.89 6.97
CA GLY A 866 23.41 45.45 7.87
C GLY A 866 23.28 45.92 9.34
N LEU A 867 22.10 46.36 9.78
CA LEU A 867 21.84 46.68 11.19
C LEU A 867 22.10 45.46 12.07
N LYS A 868 22.48 45.72 13.31
CA LYS A 868 22.65 44.68 14.34
C LYS A 868 21.84 45.06 15.57
N ALA A 869 21.06 44.14 16.10
CA ALA A 869 20.35 44.35 17.35
C ALA A 869 20.90 43.44 18.45
N GLN A 870 20.90 43.95 19.68
CA GLN A 870 21.22 43.18 20.86
C GLN A 870 20.16 43.42 21.93
N ILE A 871 19.62 42.35 22.54
CA ILE A 871 18.72 42.48 23.68
C ILE A 871 19.49 43.06 24.87
N ARG A 872 19.02 44.19 25.40
CA ARG A 872 19.56 44.88 26.57
C ARG A 872 18.79 44.58 27.84
N SER A 873 17.49 44.38 27.75
CA SER A 873 16.68 43.90 28.86
C SER A 873 15.54 43.01 28.39
N CYS A 874 15.15 42.10 29.28
CA CYS A 874 13.96 41.28 29.19
C CYS A 874 13.31 41.29 30.57
N GLN A 875 12.04 41.64 30.66
CA GLN A 875 11.30 41.71 31.91
C GLN A 875 9.90 41.10 31.74
N VAL A 876 9.52 40.18 32.62
CA VAL A 876 8.13 39.71 32.69
C VAL A 876 7.26 40.80 33.32
N ILE A 877 6.26 41.29 32.58
CA ILE A 877 5.33 42.33 33.04
C ILE A 877 4.09 41.70 33.66
N ALA A 878 3.61 40.58 33.12
CA ALA A 878 2.46 39.83 33.62
C ALA A 878 2.62 38.32 33.43
N GLY A 879 2.03 37.52 34.32
CA GLY A 879 2.14 36.06 34.29
C GLY A 879 3.48 35.53 34.80
N ALA A 880 3.82 34.30 34.42
CA ALA A 880 5.10 33.66 34.72
C ALA A 880 5.93 33.52 33.45
N GLY A 881 7.26 33.50 33.55
CA GLY A 881 8.12 33.29 32.39
C GLY A 881 9.60 33.41 32.75
N LEU A 882 10.47 32.95 31.85
CA LEU A 882 11.92 32.98 32.04
C LEU A 882 12.58 33.77 30.92
N CYS A 883 13.31 34.83 31.28
CA CYS A 883 14.16 35.58 30.37
C CYS A 883 15.51 34.86 30.16
N PRO A 884 16.20 35.12 29.03
CA PRO A 884 17.51 34.51 28.76
C PRO A 884 18.54 34.84 29.85
N THR A 885 19.35 33.85 30.24
CA THR A 885 20.37 33.99 31.31
C THR A 885 21.59 34.84 30.91
N VAL A 886 21.84 35.03 29.62
CA VAL A 886 22.91 35.89 29.10
C VAL A 886 22.33 36.82 28.04
N LEU A 887 22.16 38.10 28.40
CA LEU A 887 21.74 39.14 27.46
C LEU A 887 22.96 39.54 26.62
N GLY A 888 22.96 39.21 25.33
CA GLY A 888 24.17 39.17 24.50
C GLY A 888 23.89 39.13 23.00
N GLY A 889 24.86 39.57 22.17
CA GLY A 889 24.71 39.78 20.71
C GLY A 889 24.58 38.54 19.83
N SER A 890 23.95 37.45 20.29
CA SER A 890 23.49 36.38 19.38
C SER A 890 22.23 36.85 18.63
N LEU A 891 22.07 36.40 17.38
CA LEU A 891 20.96 36.78 16.50
C LEU A 891 19.59 36.26 17.00
N ASP A 892 19.59 35.13 17.69
CA ASP A 892 18.40 34.51 18.30
C ASP A 892 18.66 34.19 19.78
N GLN A 893 17.62 34.29 20.61
CA GLN A 893 17.60 34.08 22.05
C GLN A 893 16.36 33.27 22.44
N VAL A 894 16.45 32.41 23.46
CA VAL A 894 15.34 31.53 23.87
C VAL A 894 14.76 31.97 25.22
N LEU A 895 13.43 32.07 25.31
CA LEU A 895 12.68 32.44 26.52
C LEU A 895 11.46 31.53 26.74
N ASP A 896 10.89 31.54 27.95
CA ASP A 896 9.68 30.77 28.27
C ASP A 896 8.52 31.70 28.66
N LEU A 897 7.33 31.51 28.07
CA LEU A 897 6.11 32.24 28.43
C LEU A 897 5.14 31.33 29.18
N GLY A 898 4.76 31.68 30.40
CA GLY A 898 3.70 31.02 31.15
C GLY A 898 2.30 31.29 30.56
N PRO A 899 1.25 30.64 31.10
CA PRO A 899 -0.13 30.89 30.69
C PRO A 899 -0.48 32.37 30.83
N LYS A 900 -1.05 32.97 29.78
CA LYS A 900 -1.44 34.39 29.78
C LYS A 900 -0.32 35.38 30.11
N ALA A 901 0.95 35.01 29.89
CA ALA A 901 2.09 35.83 30.25
C ALA A 901 2.34 36.96 29.23
N VAL A 902 2.91 38.08 29.71
CA VAL A 902 3.36 39.22 28.90
C VAL A 902 4.78 39.61 29.32
N MET A 903 5.67 39.74 28.34
CA MET A 903 7.07 40.13 28.51
C MET A 903 7.39 41.44 27.77
N HIS A 904 8.20 42.28 28.40
CA HIS A 904 8.83 43.47 27.82
C HIS A 904 10.24 43.14 27.35
N LEU A 905 10.56 43.45 26.11
CA LEU A 905 11.88 43.26 25.51
C LEU A 905 12.42 44.60 25.05
N VAL A 906 13.65 44.94 25.44
CA VAL A 906 14.36 46.14 24.95
C VAL A 906 15.58 45.72 24.14
N TYR A 907 15.62 46.14 22.88
CA TYR A 907 16.73 45.91 21.97
C TYR A 907 17.52 47.21 21.78
N GLU A 908 18.84 47.15 21.80
CA GLU A 908 19.70 48.19 21.26
C GLU A 908 20.08 47.83 19.83
N VAL A 909 19.66 48.67 18.89
CA VAL A 909 19.97 48.55 17.47
C VAL A 909 21.17 49.44 17.17
N HIS A 910 22.21 48.83 16.59
CA HIS A 910 23.47 49.46 16.18
C HIS A 910 23.51 49.55 14.66
N ASP A 911 23.97 50.69 14.17
CA ASP A 911 24.30 50.91 12.76
C ASP A 911 25.82 50.84 12.59
N PRO A 912 26.36 49.74 12.04
CA PRO A 912 27.80 49.60 11.82
C PRO A 912 28.36 50.58 10.79
N GLY A 913 27.49 51.15 9.94
CA GLY A 913 27.84 52.13 8.92
C GLY A 913 27.91 53.57 9.44
N PHE A 914 27.61 53.82 10.72
CA PHE A 914 27.55 55.17 11.29
C PHE A 914 28.89 55.91 11.14
N THR A 915 28.86 57.09 10.52
CA THR A 915 29.99 58.04 10.52
C THR A 915 29.61 59.38 11.17
N PRO A 916 30.43 59.91 12.10
CA PRO A 916 30.19 61.23 12.67
C PRO A 916 30.18 62.30 11.58
N ARG A 917 29.20 63.23 11.60
CA ARG A 917 28.96 64.30 10.61
C ARG A 917 28.30 63.88 9.31
N GLN A 918 27.88 62.63 9.15
CA GLN A 918 27.10 62.23 7.98
C GLN A 918 25.72 62.91 8.03
N VAL A 919 25.34 63.56 6.92
CA VAL A 919 23.95 63.97 6.72
C VAL A 919 23.09 62.72 6.81
N ARG A 920 22.07 62.73 7.67
CA ARG A 920 21.16 61.59 7.86
C ARG A 920 20.75 61.05 6.49
N SER A 921 20.97 59.75 6.29
CA SER A 921 20.50 59.08 5.09
C SER A 921 18.99 59.28 4.97
N ILE A 922 18.53 59.69 3.78
CA ILE A 922 17.10 59.70 3.44
C ILE A 922 16.52 58.28 3.31
N PHE A 923 17.39 57.27 3.22
CA PHE A 923 17.03 55.85 3.25
C PHE A 923 17.35 55.32 4.64
N ALA A 924 16.31 55.23 5.48
CA ALA A 924 16.37 54.61 6.79
C ALA A 924 16.44 53.08 6.64
N ALA A 925 17.13 52.42 7.57
CA ALA A 925 17.43 51.00 7.50
C ALA A 925 16.34 50.15 8.15
N ARG A 926 16.01 48.99 7.57
CA ARG A 926 14.88 48.14 8.00
C ARG A 926 15.32 47.04 8.98
N GLY A 927 14.59 46.88 10.08
CA GLY A 927 14.76 45.79 11.05
C GLY A 927 13.50 44.95 11.22
N VAL A 928 13.62 43.62 11.30
CA VAL A 928 12.53 42.66 11.52
C VAL A 928 12.77 41.90 12.83
N PHE A 929 11.77 41.92 13.71
CA PHE A 929 11.74 41.24 14.99
C PHE A 929 10.72 40.10 14.96
N ARG A 930 11.04 38.96 15.57
CA ARG A 930 10.18 37.78 15.59
C ARG A 930 10.18 37.10 16.95
N ALA A 931 9.10 36.40 17.26
CA ALA A 931 8.95 35.53 18.41
C ALA A 931 8.29 34.20 18.00
N ASP A 932 9.09 33.15 17.86
CA ASP A 932 8.67 31.86 17.33
C ASP A 932 8.53 30.84 18.47
N PRO A 933 7.33 30.27 18.73
CA PRO A 933 7.20 29.17 19.68
C PRO A 933 7.98 27.94 19.18
N PRO A 934 8.42 27.02 20.06
CA PRO A 934 9.22 25.84 19.67
C PRO A 934 8.41 24.81 18.85
N TYR A 935 7.12 25.06 18.65
CA TYR A 935 6.21 24.26 17.85
C TYR A 935 5.69 25.16 16.73
N ALA A 936 5.96 24.81 15.47
CA ALA A 936 5.61 25.66 14.35
C ALA A 936 4.12 25.48 13.94
N PHE A 937 3.45 26.62 13.78
CA PHE A 937 2.17 26.89 13.10
C PHE A 937 0.89 27.10 13.92
N GLY A 938 0.21 28.18 13.51
CA GLY A 938 -0.87 28.90 14.17
C GLY A 938 -0.61 30.41 14.05
N ASP A 939 0.49 30.89 14.61
CA ASP A 939 0.70 32.33 14.79
C ASP A 939 1.36 33.04 13.59
N THR A 940 2.18 32.32 12.81
CA THR A 940 2.90 32.86 11.65
C THR A 940 2.00 33.09 10.43
N ASP A 941 1.04 32.19 10.19
CA ASP A 941 0.02 32.33 9.14
C ASP A 941 -1.06 33.37 9.50
N LEU A 942 -1.21 33.64 10.80
CA LEU A 942 -2.04 34.72 11.31
C LEU A 942 -1.26 36.05 11.42
N GLY A 943 0.06 36.04 11.23
CA GLY A 943 0.93 37.23 11.14
C GLY A 943 1.21 37.97 12.46
N ASN A 944 0.75 37.44 13.60
CA ASN A 944 0.70 38.20 14.86
C ASN A 944 1.97 38.07 15.72
N ASN A 945 2.96 37.25 15.33
CA ASN A 945 4.18 36.97 16.08
C ASN A 945 5.46 37.63 15.52
N MET A 946 5.33 38.53 14.55
CA MET A 946 6.42 39.26 13.91
C MET A 946 6.11 40.75 13.86
N GLU A 947 7.15 41.59 13.90
CA GLU A 947 7.02 43.04 13.83
C GLU A 947 8.18 43.67 13.03
N VAL A 948 7.89 44.73 12.26
CA VAL A 948 8.85 45.39 11.36
C VAL A 948 8.99 46.86 11.75
N ILE A 949 10.23 47.34 11.91
CA ILE A 949 10.53 48.75 12.23
C ILE A 949 11.54 49.36 11.25
N ILE A 950 11.62 50.69 11.23
CA ILE A 950 12.56 51.43 10.39
C ILE A 950 13.44 52.36 11.25
N VAL A 951 14.78 52.27 11.14
CA VAL A 951 15.74 53.00 11.98
C VAL A 951 16.66 53.90 11.14
N ALA A 952 16.83 55.17 11.54
CA ALA A 952 17.73 56.13 10.89
C ALA A 952 18.71 56.76 11.89
N THR A 953 20.01 56.50 11.75
CA THR A 953 21.07 57.07 12.61
C THR A 953 21.83 58.21 11.91
N GLY A 954 22.23 59.27 12.63
CA GLY A 954 23.11 60.34 12.11
C GLY A 954 23.17 61.63 12.94
N GLY A 955 24.33 62.30 13.01
CA GLY A 955 24.54 63.51 13.84
C GLY A 955 25.84 64.31 13.59
N MET A 956 25.83 65.61 13.93
CA MET A 956 26.98 66.53 13.78
C MET A 956 28.04 66.28 14.87
N SER A 957 29.30 66.05 14.49
CA SER A 957 30.42 66.21 15.42
C SER A 957 31.00 67.61 15.25
N ASN A 958 31.16 68.37 16.32
CA ASN A 958 32.23 69.36 16.46
C ASN A 958 32.80 69.13 17.86
N GLY A 959 34.11 68.94 17.97
CA GLY A 959 34.75 68.81 19.27
C GLY A 959 34.56 70.10 20.08
N PHE A 960 34.18 69.95 21.34
CA PHE A 960 33.86 70.98 22.34
C PHE A 960 32.58 71.81 22.12
N GLU A 961 31.88 71.99 23.25
CA GLU A 961 30.62 72.72 23.55
C GLU A 961 29.29 71.98 23.32
#